data_AF-A0A7H8QMM3-F1
#
_entry.id   AF-A0A7H8QMM3-F1
#
_cell.length_a   1.000
_cell.length_b   1.000
_cell.length_c   1.000
_cell.angle_alpha   90.00
_cell.angle_beta   90.00
_cell.angle_gamma   90.00
#
_symmetry.space_group_name_H-M   'P 1'
#
loop_
_entity.id
_entity.type
_entity.pdbx_description
1 polymer ?
#
loop_
_entity_poly.entity_id
_entity_poly.type
_entity_poly.pdbx_seq_one_letter_code
_entity_poly.pdbx_strand_id
1 'polypeptide(L)'
;MPGFNQASDLEAWKKLQQHHADVGKSIVLKEEFAKDPSRFQKFSRTFTNTVDGKDVLFDFSKNFLTDETLDLLVKLAQEANLEQLRDAMFKGEHINFTEDRAVYHAALRNTSNQPMQVDGQSVVEDVNSVLDHMREFSEQVRSGQWQGYSGQKIKTIINIGIGGSDLGPVMVTEALKPYGDRDLKLHFVSNIDGTHIAEALKESDPETTLFLIASKTFTTAETTTNANTAKKWFLEKAKDESYIAKHFVALSTNEAEVTKFGIDKKNMFGFESWVGGRYSVWSAIGLSVALYIGFDNFKEFLAGAHAMDKHFQEAPLKENIPAIAGLLSVWYSDFFGAQTHLVAPFDQYLHRFPAYLQQLSMESNGKAITRSGDYVKYTTGPILFGEPATNAQHSFFQLLHQGTKLIPTDFLLAIESHNPVEGGKHQRMLASNFFAQAEALMIGKTPEQVKAENAPDDLVPHKTFLGNRPTTSILAQKITPSTLGALIAFYEHLTFTEGAVWNINSFDQWGVELGKVLAKNIQKELETAGAGGNHDASTAGLIQAFKKTPQQQIAGAHSGGECCSFTHKMPRSIFLTVASSILALVCDSAVGREVRGYSYGQQIPVSCLNRTIDSGEHIEDKLGHLQYISFPTCNETSLPLALRYGVTETISCTIDSLSDDMYHLLEYYVHSDAPLSCRIPTSPLSGNPTSTSSESSSNSKSKKDEEYQVVPVDSDDGSGAGGSGAAAGGLPYTPLTIALQGTLQRSHLHIWTDMNVLMHQLSTVESPRKKSAAKYSSTPGYVVAGAAYSLPELHSKDPENPLSAEEEDAAIIENARNPWTAGHGTKVIRGEPLTLVFRVSWVPGADSLGWLDHSHAHQGTTLLGVITKLIFFVMAAGIGALFASYYQKVVRRGGGGWHGDGILGRPFKGRRGSTSGVSYGNGGWSNGYGGFATSNVSVSAGVGNGGGYGGYGKKD
;
A
#
# COMPACT_ATOMS: atom_id res chain seq x y z
N MET A 1 11.88 -34.35 11.19
CA MET A 1 10.45 -34.02 11.33
C MET A 1 10.22 -33.39 12.70
N PRO A 2 9.47 -32.30 12.79
CA PRO A 2 9.40 -31.43 13.97
C PRO A 2 8.58 -31.96 15.15
N GLY A 3 7.98 -33.14 15.03
CA GLY A 3 7.22 -33.78 16.11
C GLY A 3 5.77 -33.27 16.26
N PHE A 4 5.34 -32.31 15.44
CA PHE A 4 3.96 -31.80 15.38
C PHE A 4 3.57 -31.38 13.96
N ASN A 5 2.26 -31.40 13.66
CA ASN A 5 1.73 -31.00 12.35
C ASN A 5 1.23 -29.55 12.38
N GLN A 6 0.43 -29.18 13.39
CA GLN A 6 -0.14 -27.83 13.53
C GLN A 6 0.35 -27.19 14.82
N ALA A 7 0.78 -25.93 14.77
CA ALA A 7 1.14 -25.16 15.96
C ALA A 7 -0.02 -25.10 16.97
N SER A 8 -1.25 -25.03 16.47
CA SER A 8 -2.47 -25.00 17.28
C SER A 8 -2.78 -26.30 18.04
N ASP A 9 -2.12 -27.42 17.72
CA ASP A 9 -2.27 -28.68 18.45
C ASP A 9 -1.42 -28.72 19.72
N LEU A 10 -0.41 -27.86 19.84
CA LEU A 10 0.51 -27.79 20.98
C LEU A 10 -0.23 -27.37 22.26
N GLU A 11 0.18 -27.95 23.40
CA GLU A 11 -0.47 -27.68 24.67
C GLU A 11 -0.17 -26.25 25.16
N ALA A 12 1.04 -25.75 24.92
CA ALA A 12 1.39 -24.36 25.18
C ALA A 12 0.54 -23.39 24.35
N TRP A 13 0.20 -23.74 23.10
CA TRP A 13 -0.68 -22.91 22.27
C TRP A 13 -2.09 -22.80 22.87
N LYS A 14 -2.70 -23.93 23.25
CA LYS A 14 -4.02 -23.94 23.91
C LYS A 14 -4.01 -23.15 25.21
N LYS A 15 -2.92 -23.25 26.00
CA LYS A 15 -2.74 -22.44 27.21
C LYS A 15 -2.61 -20.96 26.91
N LEU A 16 -1.91 -20.56 25.84
CA LEU A 16 -1.85 -19.18 25.40
C LEU A 16 -3.21 -18.66 24.92
N GLN A 17 -4.02 -19.51 24.27
CA GLN A 17 -5.40 -19.15 23.89
C GLN A 17 -6.26 -18.86 25.13
N GLN A 18 -6.15 -19.72 26.16
CA GLN A 18 -6.83 -19.51 27.44
C GLN A 18 -6.31 -18.26 28.15
N HIS A 19 -4.99 -18.10 28.24
CA HIS A 19 -4.34 -16.93 28.84
C HIS A 19 -4.73 -15.63 28.14
N HIS A 20 -4.83 -15.64 26.82
CA HIS A 20 -5.37 -14.52 26.06
C HIS A 20 -6.81 -14.21 26.44
N ALA A 21 -7.67 -15.24 26.55
CA ALA A 21 -9.07 -15.07 26.91
C ALA A 21 -9.25 -14.51 28.33
N ASP A 22 -8.42 -14.94 29.28
CA ASP A 22 -8.55 -14.61 30.71
C ASP A 22 -7.83 -13.31 31.10
N VAL A 23 -6.64 -13.07 30.54
CA VAL A 23 -5.75 -11.97 30.93
C VAL A 23 -5.49 -11.03 29.75
N GLY A 24 -5.10 -11.59 28.60
CA GLY A 24 -4.60 -10.84 27.46
C GLY A 24 -5.61 -9.82 26.88
N LYS A 25 -6.88 -10.20 26.76
CA LYS A 25 -7.93 -9.30 26.22
C LYS A 25 -8.21 -8.07 27.08
N SER A 26 -7.95 -8.17 28.38
CA SER A 26 -8.24 -7.10 29.36
C SER A 26 -6.97 -6.40 29.87
N ILE A 27 -5.79 -6.73 29.35
CA ILE A 27 -4.55 -6.14 29.82
C ILE A 27 -4.50 -4.64 29.48
N VAL A 28 -4.14 -3.83 30.47
CA VAL A 28 -3.99 -2.37 30.33
C VAL A 28 -2.56 -2.00 30.69
N LEU A 29 -1.74 -1.66 29.69
CA LEU A 29 -0.30 -1.45 29.85
C LEU A 29 0.03 -0.45 30.96
N LYS A 30 -0.63 0.72 30.99
CA LYS A 30 -0.40 1.74 32.03
C LYS A 30 -0.63 1.20 33.45
N GLU A 31 -1.56 0.27 33.63
CA GLU A 31 -1.81 -0.37 34.93
C GLU A 31 -0.74 -1.40 35.27
N GLU A 32 -0.27 -2.16 34.28
CA GLU A 32 0.81 -3.12 34.48
C GLU A 32 2.12 -2.45 34.90
N PHE A 33 2.44 -1.26 34.34
CA PHE A 33 3.57 -0.45 34.82
C PHE A 33 3.35 0.13 36.22
N ALA A 34 2.11 0.47 36.58
CA ALA A 34 1.79 0.97 37.92
C ALA A 34 1.86 -0.15 38.99
N LYS A 35 1.47 -1.37 38.63
CA LYS A 35 1.51 -2.56 39.51
C LYS A 35 2.95 -3.05 39.73
N ASP A 36 3.80 -2.98 38.72
CA ASP A 36 5.18 -3.45 38.78
C ASP A 36 6.18 -2.34 38.41
N PRO A 37 6.72 -1.61 39.40
CA PRO A 37 7.76 -0.60 39.18
C PRO A 37 9.07 -1.16 38.57
N SER A 38 9.28 -2.48 38.62
CA SER A 38 10.44 -3.16 38.06
C SER A 38 10.21 -3.74 36.66
N ARG A 39 9.04 -3.48 36.06
CA ARG A 39 8.61 -4.04 34.77
C ARG A 39 9.62 -3.81 33.65
N PHE A 40 10.20 -2.62 33.57
CA PHE A 40 11.24 -2.31 32.57
C PHE A 40 12.45 -3.25 32.74
N GLN A 41 12.96 -3.41 33.96
CA GLN A 41 14.11 -4.26 34.23
C GLN A 41 13.81 -5.74 33.94
N LYS A 42 12.58 -6.20 34.23
CA LYS A 42 12.17 -7.58 33.95
C LYS A 42 12.07 -7.90 32.45
N PHE A 43 11.56 -6.96 31.65
CA PHE A 43 11.23 -7.19 30.24
C PHE A 43 12.13 -6.42 29.27
N SER A 44 13.31 -5.97 29.71
CA SER A 44 14.35 -5.45 28.83
C SER A 44 15.54 -6.38 28.80
N ARG A 45 16.27 -6.38 27.68
CA ARG A 45 17.51 -7.13 27.48
C ARG A 45 18.53 -6.23 26.80
N THR A 46 19.77 -6.29 27.24
CA THR A 46 20.88 -5.56 26.61
C THR A 46 21.78 -6.54 25.89
N PHE A 47 21.95 -6.33 24.59
CA PHE A 47 22.97 -7.00 23.79
C PHE A 47 24.21 -6.13 23.75
N THR A 48 25.31 -6.58 24.37
CA THR A 48 26.62 -5.94 24.24
C THR A 48 27.35 -6.56 23.06
N ASN A 49 27.57 -5.76 22.01
CA ASN A 49 28.26 -6.24 20.82
C ASN A 49 29.74 -6.48 21.12
N THR A 50 30.17 -7.74 21.06
CA THR A 50 31.55 -8.15 21.37
C THR A 50 32.60 -7.57 20.42
N VAL A 51 32.20 -7.05 19.25
CA VAL A 51 33.11 -6.49 18.24
C VAL A 51 33.59 -5.10 18.62
N ASP A 52 32.69 -4.22 19.05
CA ASP A 52 32.98 -2.81 19.27
C ASP A 52 32.56 -2.29 20.66
N GLY A 53 32.12 -3.19 21.54
CA GLY A 53 31.73 -2.92 22.92
C GLY A 53 30.46 -2.08 23.07
N LYS A 54 29.70 -1.85 22.00
CA LYS A 54 28.50 -1.01 22.03
C LYS A 54 27.28 -1.81 22.43
N ASP A 55 26.43 -1.18 23.23
CA ASP A 55 25.18 -1.79 23.67
C ASP A 55 24.03 -1.49 22.71
N VAL A 56 23.15 -2.49 22.57
CA VAL A 56 21.81 -2.35 22.01
C VAL A 56 20.81 -2.83 23.06
N LEU A 57 19.99 -1.92 23.57
CA LEU A 57 18.92 -2.21 24.50
C LEU A 57 17.65 -2.57 23.73
N PHE A 58 17.06 -3.71 24.07
CA PHE A 58 15.74 -4.15 23.60
C PHE A 58 14.76 -4.07 24.77
N ASP A 59 13.87 -3.09 24.74
CA ASP A 59 12.81 -2.91 25.73
C ASP A 59 11.49 -3.48 25.20
N PHE A 60 11.11 -4.66 25.72
CA PHE A 60 9.84 -5.30 25.42
C PHE A 60 8.74 -4.94 26.44
N SER A 61 9.01 -4.08 27.43
CA SER A 61 8.11 -3.87 28.58
C SER A 61 6.76 -3.24 28.21
N LYS A 62 6.68 -2.52 27.09
CA LYS A 62 5.43 -1.92 26.57
C LYS A 62 4.65 -2.88 25.66
N ASN A 63 4.86 -4.18 25.80
CA ASN A 63 4.06 -5.23 25.17
C ASN A 63 3.03 -5.81 26.14
N PHE A 64 2.00 -6.48 25.60
CA PHE A 64 0.97 -7.21 26.35
C PHE A 64 1.54 -8.49 26.98
N LEU A 65 2.44 -8.30 27.95
CA LEU A 65 3.33 -9.30 28.50
C LEU A 65 3.23 -9.30 30.04
N THR A 66 2.98 -10.46 30.63
CA THR A 66 3.17 -10.72 32.07
C THR A 66 4.27 -11.76 32.25
N ASP A 67 4.68 -12.03 33.50
CA ASP A 67 5.63 -13.11 33.79
C ASP A 67 5.09 -14.46 33.25
N GLU A 68 3.79 -14.72 33.43
CA GLU A 68 3.10 -15.90 32.88
C GLU A 68 3.04 -15.90 31.35
N THR A 69 2.76 -14.75 30.70
CA THR A 69 2.77 -14.67 29.23
C THR A 69 4.13 -15.10 28.69
N LEU A 70 5.22 -14.58 29.26
CA LEU A 70 6.57 -14.90 28.79
C LEU A 70 6.90 -16.39 29.00
N ASP A 71 6.54 -16.96 30.16
CA ASP A 71 6.76 -18.38 30.44
C ASP A 71 5.98 -19.29 29.48
N LEU A 72 4.74 -18.94 29.16
CA LEU A 72 3.92 -19.68 28.19
C LEU A 72 4.48 -19.58 26.75
N LEU A 73 4.96 -18.39 26.34
CA LEU A 73 5.60 -18.20 25.04
C LEU A 73 6.90 -19.00 24.93
N VAL A 74 7.74 -18.99 25.97
CA VAL A 74 8.95 -19.83 26.03
C VAL A 74 8.58 -21.31 25.96
N LYS A 75 7.51 -21.73 26.65
CA LYS A 75 7.01 -23.11 26.57
C LYS A 75 6.55 -23.47 25.15
N LEU A 76 5.92 -22.53 24.45
CA LEU A 76 5.53 -22.73 23.04
C LEU A 76 6.76 -22.97 22.16
N ALA A 77 7.83 -22.17 22.31
CA ALA A 77 9.08 -22.38 21.58
C ALA A 77 9.70 -23.76 21.86
N GLN A 78 9.67 -24.21 23.12
CA GLN A 78 10.15 -25.53 23.52
C GLN A 78 9.33 -26.66 22.87
N GLU A 79 8.00 -26.58 22.93
CA GLU A 79 7.11 -27.58 22.31
C GLU A 79 7.21 -27.58 20.78
N ALA A 80 7.48 -26.42 20.17
CA ALA A 80 7.72 -26.28 18.74
C ALA A 80 9.13 -26.73 18.30
N ASN A 81 9.95 -27.23 19.22
CA ASN A 81 11.33 -27.67 18.98
C ASN A 81 12.21 -26.60 18.31
N LEU A 82 12.08 -25.34 18.75
CA LEU A 82 12.84 -24.21 18.22
C LEU A 82 14.36 -24.42 18.32
N GLU A 83 14.84 -24.86 19.49
CA GLU A 83 16.26 -25.05 19.75
C GLU A 83 16.86 -26.15 18.87
N GLN A 84 16.12 -27.26 18.66
CA GLN A 84 16.56 -28.36 17.80
C GLN A 84 16.63 -27.91 16.34
N LEU A 85 15.65 -27.13 15.86
CA LEU A 85 15.67 -26.60 14.50
C LEU A 85 16.81 -25.60 14.32
N ARG A 86 17.06 -24.73 15.32
CA ARG A 86 18.18 -23.80 15.33
C ARG A 86 19.49 -24.58 15.20
N ASP A 87 19.68 -25.58 16.04
CA ASP A 87 20.91 -26.38 16.05
C ASP A 87 21.09 -27.11 14.71
N ALA A 88 20.00 -27.58 14.08
CA ALA A 88 20.03 -28.16 12.74
C ALA A 88 20.47 -27.13 11.67
N MET A 89 19.98 -25.88 11.73
CA MET A 89 20.42 -24.78 10.87
C MET A 89 21.94 -24.55 11.01
N PHE A 90 22.43 -24.46 12.25
CA PHE A 90 23.85 -24.20 12.51
C PHE A 90 24.78 -25.40 12.25
N LYS A 91 24.22 -26.62 12.14
CA LYS A 91 24.91 -27.83 11.68
C LYS A 91 24.96 -27.99 10.16
N GLY A 92 24.31 -27.10 9.40
CA GLY A 92 24.21 -27.22 7.95
C GLY A 92 23.27 -28.34 7.50
N GLU A 93 22.33 -28.77 8.34
CA GLU A 93 21.33 -29.77 7.94
C GLU A 93 20.35 -29.18 6.91
N HIS A 94 19.74 -30.06 6.11
CA HIS A 94 18.83 -29.68 5.03
C HIS A 94 17.44 -29.29 5.55
N ILE A 95 17.37 -28.17 6.27
CA ILE A 95 16.12 -27.67 6.86
C ILE A 95 15.22 -26.97 5.83
N ASN A 96 15.75 -26.57 4.66
CA ASN A 96 14.94 -26.21 3.50
C ASN A 96 14.57 -27.48 2.75
N PHE A 97 13.62 -28.22 3.31
CA PHE A 97 13.25 -29.57 2.87
C PHE A 97 12.54 -29.61 1.51
N THR A 98 11.88 -28.53 1.06
CA THR A 98 11.20 -28.53 -0.25
C THR A 98 12.17 -28.41 -1.42
N GLU A 99 13.35 -27.82 -1.17
CA GLU A 99 14.41 -27.70 -2.18
C GLU A 99 15.60 -28.63 -1.90
N ASP A 100 15.53 -29.43 -0.83
CA ASP A 100 16.61 -30.27 -0.30
C ASP A 100 17.94 -29.52 -0.16
N ARG A 101 17.92 -28.44 0.63
CA ARG A 101 19.09 -27.57 0.84
C ARG A 101 19.36 -27.30 2.31
N ALA A 102 20.64 -27.20 2.64
CA ALA A 102 21.08 -26.49 3.84
C ALA A 102 20.65 -25.02 3.80
N VAL A 103 20.59 -24.40 4.98
CA VAL A 103 20.33 -22.97 5.16
C VAL A 103 21.43 -22.42 6.03
N TYR A 104 22.41 -21.74 5.42
CA TYR A 104 23.68 -21.53 6.10
C TYR A 104 24.28 -20.13 5.95
N HIS A 105 23.43 -19.11 5.90
CA HIS A 105 23.87 -17.70 5.85
C HIS A 105 24.75 -17.29 7.04
N ALA A 106 24.62 -17.94 8.20
CA ALA A 106 25.54 -17.75 9.33
C ALA A 106 27.00 -18.15 9.01
N ALA A 107 27.24 -19.09 8.09
CA ALA A 107 28.58 -19.47 7.66
C ALA A 107 29.30 -18.32 6.94
N LEU A 108 28.58 -17.49 6.19
CA LEU A 108 29.12 -16.33 5.45
C LEU A 108 29.74 -15.27 6.37
N ARG A 109 29.31 -15.27 7.63
CA ARG A 109 29.71 -14.31 8.66
C ARG A 109 30.39 -15.00 9.84
N ASN A 110 30.86 -16.24 9.68
CA ASN A 110 31.61 -16.94 10.72
C ASN A 110 33.02 -16.36 10.89
N THR A 111 33.13 -15.23 11.59
CA THR A 111 34.42 -14.53 11.77
C THR A 111 35.38 -15.24 12.72
N SER A 112 34.92 -16.27 13.42
CA SER A 112 35.77 -17.11 14.29
C SER A 112 36.34 -18.33 13.59
N ASN A 113 36.01 -18.56 12.31
CA ASN A 113 36.44 -19.72 11.51
C ASN A 113 36.20 -21.06 12.22
N GLN A 114 35.13 -21.15 13.02
CA GLN A 114 34.73 -22.43 13.60
C GLN A 114 34.38 -23.41 12.48
N PRO A 115 34.73 -24.70 12.61
CA PRO A 115 34.37 -25.69 11.60
C PRO A 115 32.87 -25.70 11.34
N MET A 116 32.50 -25.49 10.07
CA MET A 116 31.13 -25.48 9.58
C MET A 116 31.10 -26.31 8.31
N GLN A 117 30.14 -27.23 8.19
CA GLN A 117 30.11 -28.19 7.10
C GLN A 117 28.71 -28.36 6.54
N VAL A 118 28.63 -28.69 5.24
CA VAL A 118 27.43 -29.17 4.56
C VAL A 118 27.84 -30.48 3.87
N ASP A 119 27.07 -31.55 4.05
CA ASP A 119 27.38 -32.88 3.48
C ASP A 119 28.81 -33.38 3.76
N GLY A 120 29.33 -33.05 4.94
CA GLY A 120 30.69 -33.43 5.37
C GLY A 120 31.82 -32.63 4.72
N GLN A 121 31.50 -31.64 3.88
CA GLN A 121 32.46 -30.73 3.27
C GLN A 121 32.50 -29.42 4.04
N SER A 122 33.71 -28.93 4.33
CA SER A 122 33.88 -27.64 4.99
C SER A 122 33.47 -26.50 4.07
N VAL A 123 32.68 -25.56 4.59
CA VAL A 123 32.28 -24.35 3.85
C VAL A 123 33.16 -23.13 4.20
N VAL A 124 33.99 -23.26 5.23
CA VAL A 124 34.76 -22.14 5.80
C VAL A 124 35.83 -21.65 4.82
N GLU A 125 36.57 -22.58 4.20
CA GLU A 125 37.63 -22.27 3.24
C GLU A 125 37.07 -21.59 1.99
N ASP A 126 35.96 -22.09 1.45
CA ASP A 126 35.33 -21.53 0.25
C ASP A 126 34.77 -20.12 0.52
N VAL A 127 34.09 -19.92 1.65
CA VAL A 127 33.61 -18.60 2.07
C VAL A 127 34.78 -17.63 2.23
N ASN A 128 35.85 -18.03 2.93
CA ASN A 128 37.01 -17.18 3.13
C ASN A 128 37.73 -16.86 1.82
N SER A 129 37.83 -17.81 0.90
CA SER A 129 38.42 -17.58 -0.43
C SER A 129 37.65 -16.51 -1.21
N VAL A 130 36.32 -16.51 -1.15
CA VAL A 130 35.50 -15.47 -1.79
C VAL A 130 35.64 -14.13 -1.08
N LEU A 131 35.66 -14.12 0.25
CA LEU A 131 35.87 -12.90 1.04
C LEU A 131 37.25 -12.27 0.77
N ASP A 132 38.31 -13.08 0.66
CA ASP A 132 39.65 -12.60 0.28
C ASP A 132 39.68 -12.04 -1.14
N HIS A 133 38.97 -12.68 -2.07
CA HIS A 133 38.83 -12.15 -3.42
C HIS A 133 38.06 -10.81 -3.44
N MET A 134 36.98 -10.69 -2.66
CA MET A 134 36.27 -9.42 -2.49
C MET A 134 37.16 -8.34 -1.88
N ARG A 135 38.00 -8.69 -0.90
CA ARG A 135 38.97 -7.77 -0.29
C ARG A 135 39.95 -7.25 -1.33
N GLU A 136 40.63 -8.16 -2.04
CA GLU A 136 41.60 -7.79 -3.08
C GLU A 136 40.97 -6.88 -4.13
N PHE A 137 39.82 -7.29 -4.69
CA PHE A 137 39.16 -6.51 -5.74
C PHE A 137 38.69 -5.14 -5.24
N SER A 138 38.07 -5.09 -4.05
CA SER A 138 37.58 -3.83 -3.49
C SER A 138 38.72 -2.85 -3.19
N GLU A 139 39.87 -3.34 -2.71
CA GLU A 139 41.08 -2.53 -2.49
C GLU A 139 41.65 -2.01 -3.81
N GLN A 140 41.72 -2.84 -4.86
CA GLN A 140 42.18 -2.43 -6.18
C GLN A 140 41.31 -1.30 -6.77
N VAL A 141 39.98 -1.43 -6.68
CA VAL A 141 39.04 -0.39 -7.17
C VAL A 141 39.16 0.89 -6.34
N ARG A 142 39.11 0.79 -5.01
CA ARG A 142 39.14 1.95 -4.10
C ARG A 142 40.46 2.72 -4.19
N SER A 143 41.58 2.01 -4.29
CA SER A 143 42.92 2.62 -4.45
C SER A 143 43.12 3.25 -5.84
N GLY A 144 42.33 2.84 -6.84
CA GLY A 144 42.48 3.26 -8.23
C GLY A 144 43.54 2.47 -9.01
N GLN A 145 44.04 1.36 -8.46
CA GLN A 145 44.84 0.39 -9.19
C GLN A 145 44.01 -0.29 -10.29
N TRP A 146 42.73 -0.58 -10.01
CA TRP A 146 41.79 -0.99 -11.04
C TRP A 146 41.36 0.22 -11.87
N GLN A 147 41.76 0.21 -13.13
CA GLN A 147 41.49 1.29 -14.07
C GLN A 147 40.49 0.83 -15.14
N GLY A 148 39.64 1.77 -15.56
CA GLY A 148 38.80 1.58 -16.72
C GLY A 148 39.61 1.44 -18.02
N TYR A 149 38.91 1.26 -19.14
CA TYR A 149 39.54 0.99 -20.43
C TYR A 149 40.43 2.14 -20.91
N SER A 150 40.14 3.37 -20.50
CA SER A 150 40.95 4.56 -20.80
C SER A 150 42.09 4.83 -19.80
N GLY A 151 42.29 3.96 -18.81
CA GLY A 151 43.31 4.14 -17.76
C GLY A 151 42.86 5.03 -16.60
N GLN A 152 41.62 5.52 -16.60
CA GLN A 152 41.08 6.33 -15.50
C GLN A 152 40.62 5.47 -14.32
N LYS A 153 40.70 6.03 -13.09
CA LYS A 153 40.14 5.41 -11.88
C LYS A 153 38.61 5.30 -11.98
N ILE A 154 38.06 4.18 -11.52
CA ILE A 154 36.61 3.98 -11.39
C ILE A 154 36.02 4.99 -10.39
N LYS A 155 34.92 5.64 -10.78
CA LYS A 155 34.20 6.64 -9.98
C LYS A 155 32.75 6.23 -9.73
N THR A 156 32.18 5.40 -10.59
CA THR A 156 30.79 4.97 -10.50
C THR A 156 30.70 3.46 -10.43
N ILE A 157 29.91 2.95 -9.49
CA ILE A 157 29.55 1.53 -9.39
C ILE A 157 28.06 1.40 -9.66
N ILE A 158 27.68 0.49 -10.55
CA ILE A 158 26.28 0.17 -10.83
C ILE A 158 26.04 -1.30 -10.49
N ASN A 159 25.32 -1.57 -9.41
CA ASN A 159 24.87 -2.92 -9.07
C ASN A 159 23.57 -3.22 -9.84
N ILE A 160 23.57 -4.27 -10.65
CA ILE A 160 22.41 -4.73 -11.41
C ILE A 160 21.93 -6.06 -10.84
N GLY A 161 20.77 -6.06 -10.19
CA GLY A 161 20.21 -7.24 -9.51
C GLY A 161 18.80 -6.93 -9.02
N ILE A 162 17.99 -7.94 -8.70
CA ILE A 162 16.61 -7.76 -8.20
C ILE A 162 16.35 -8.59 -6.95
N GLY A 163 15.44 -8.14 -6.09
CA GLY A 163 15.09 -8.81 -4.83
C GLY A 163 16.30 -8.86 -3.89
N GLY A 164 16.72 -10.08 -3.51
CA GLY A 164 17.82 -10.28 -2.58
C GLY A 164 19.19 -9.78 -3.10
N SER A 165 19.36 -9.74 -4.42
CA SER A 165 20.54 -9.19 -5.08
C SER A 165 20.58 -7.64 -5.11
N ASP A 166 19.57 -6.97 -4.55
CA ASP A 166 19.40 -5.52 -4.58
C ASP A 166 19.11 -4.92 -3.19
N LEU A 167 18.02 -5.36 -2.55
CA LEU A 167 17.49 -4.71 -1.34
C LEU A 167 18.49 -4.69 -0.18
N GLY A 168 19.23 -5.79 0.02
CA GLY A 168 20.29 -5.87 1.03
C GLY A 168 21.40 -4.86 0.77
N PRO A 169 22.10 -4.93 -0.37
CA PRO A 169 23.12 -3.96 -0.75
C PRO A 169 22.67 -2.49 -0.71
N VAL A 170 21.47 -2.17 -1.22
CA VAL A 170 20.88 -0.83 -1.17
C VAL A 170 20.73 -0.38 0.27
N MET A 171 20.10 -1.19 1.12
CA MET A 171 19.83 -0.83 2.50
C MET A 171 21.12 -0.64 3.29
N VAL A 172 22.10 -1.54 3.16
CA VAL A 172 23.34 -1.48 3.93
C VAL A 172 24.21 -0.28 3.52
N THR A 173 24.32 0.01 2.22
CA THR A 173 25.08 1.18 1.75
C THR A 173 24.42 2.50 2.14
N GLU A 174 23.08 2.57 2.16
CA GLU A 174 22.35 3.73 2.67
C GLU A 174 22.53 3.91 4.18
N ALA A 175 22.41 2.83 4.96
CA ALA A 175 22.56 2.81 6.41
C ALA A 175 23.98 3.18 6.86
N LEU A 176 25.00 2.69 6.14
CA LEU A 176 26.41 2.91 6.43
C LEU A 176 27.06 4.02 5.60
N LYS A 177 26.25 4.88 5.00
CA LYS A 177 26.70 6.06 4.24
C LYS A 177 27.73 6.95 4.98
N PRO A 178 27.72 7.11 6.32
CA PRO A 178 28.80 7.79 7.05
C PRO A 178 30.18 7.16 6.92
N TYR A 179 30.26 5.86 6.62
CA TYR A 179 31.48 5.07 6.47
C TYR A 179 31.90 4.89 5.00
N GLY A 180 31.07 5.35 4.06
CA GLY A 180 31.29 5.20 2.62
C GLY A 180 32.35 6.15 2.07
N ASP A 181 33.09 5.68 1.06
CA ASP A 181 33.93 6.51 0.21
C ASP A 181 33.05 7.41 -0.66
N ARG A 182 33.09 8.71 -0.40
CA ARG A 182 32.24 9.70 -1.07
C ARG A 182 32.68 10.04 -2.49
N ASP A 183 33.87 9.61 -2.89
CA ASP A 183 34.34 9.73 -4.27
C ASP A 183 33.74 8.65 -5.18
N LEU A 184 33.18 7.58 -4.61
CA LEU A 184 32.45 6.54 -5.32
C LEU A 184 30.96 6.83 -5.34
N LYS A 185 30.42 7.00 -6.55
CA LYS A 185 28.99 7.10 -6.80
C LYS A 185 28.41 5.70 -6.97
N LEU A 186 27.33 5.40 -6.26
CA LEU A 186 26.61 4.13 -6.38
C LEU A 186 25.28 4.32 -7.08
N HIS A 187 24.95 3.40 -7.99
CA HIS A 187 23.61 3.17 -8.49
C HIS A 187 23.22 1.71 -8.27
N PHE A 188 21.93 1.49 -8.02
CA PHE A 188 21.34 0.16 -7.87
C PHE A 188 20.20 0.05 -8.86
N VAL A 189 20.35 -0.80 -9.87
CA VAL A 189 19.39 -0.99 -10.96
C VAL A 189 18.74 -2.35 -10.82
N SER A 190 17.45 -2.36 -10.49
CA SER A 190 16.70 -3.58 -10.20
C SER A 190 15.47 -3.77 -11.08
N ASN A 191 14.60 -2.76 -11.14
CA ASN A 191 13.39 -2.80 -11.96
C ASN A 191 13.68 -3.03 -13.46
N ILE A 192 12.79 -3.78 -14.13
CA ILE A 192 12.80 -3.98 -15.60
C ILE A 192 12.20 -2.79 -16.36
N ASP A 193 11.48 -1.90 -15.67
CA ASP A 193 11.15 -0.57 -16.19
C ASP A 193 12.45 0.11 -16.68
N GLY A 194 12.52 0.34 -18.00
CA GLY A 194 13.69 0.89 -18.67
C GLY A 194 14.14 2.26 -18.14
N THR A 195 13.25 2.98 -17.44
CA THR A 195 13.58 4.22 -16.73
C THR A 195 14.75 4.03 -15.76
N HIS A 196 14.78 2.91 -15.04
CA HIS A 196 15.74 2.70 -13.97
C HIS A 196 17.18 2.60 -14.48
N ILE A 197 17.40 1.78 -15.51
CA ILE A 197 18.71 1.66 -16.16
C ILE A 197 19.06 2.94 -16.94
N ALA A 198 18.09 3.57 -17.61
CA ALA A 198 18.33 4.77 -18.40
C ALA A 198 18.83 5.95 -17.57
N GLU A 199 18.20 6.25 -16.43
CA GLU A 199 18.63 7.35 -15.56
C GLU A 199 19.97 7.04 -14.88
N ALA A 200 20.24 5.79 -14.50
CA ALA A 200 21.55 5.40 -13.96
C ALA A 200 22.69 5.61 -14.98
N LEU A 201 22.48 5.19 -16.23
CA LEU A 201 23.47 5.33 -17.30
C LEU A 201 23.68 6.78 -17.74
N LYS A 202 22.63 7.61 -17.73
CA LYS A 202 22.68 9.03 -18.09
C LYS A 202 23.58 9.86 -17.17
N GLU A 203 23.69 9.47 -15.91
CA GLU A 203 24.57 10.12 -14.93
C GLU A 203 25.93 9.42 -14.77
N SER A 204 26.30 8.55 -15.72
CA SER A 204 27.48 7.70 -15.68
C SER A 204 28.38 7.89 -16.90
N ASP A 205 29.67 7.62 -16.74
CA ASP A 205 30.68 7.70 -17.79
C ASP A 205 31.25 6.30 -18.09
N PRO A 206 31.15 5.77 -19.33
CA PRO A 206 31.67 4.46 -19.69
C PRO A 206 33.15 4.26 -19.36
N GLU A 207 33.95 5.33 -19.32
CA GLU A 207 35.38 5.25 -18.99
C GLU A 207 35.65 4.98 -17.50
N THR A 208 34.71 5.32 -16.62
CA THR A 208 34.91 5.29 -15.16
C THR A 208 33.80 4.57 -14.40
N THR A 209 32.95 3.80 -15.10
CA THR A 209 31.82 3.06 -14.51
C THR A 209 32.10 1.56 -14.46
N LEU A 210 31.96 0.94 -13.29
CA LEU A 210 32.04 -0.50 -13.08
C LEU A 210 30.64 -1.07 -12.81
N PHE A 211 30.27 -2.13 -13.53
CA PHE A 211 29.00 -2.83 -13.40
C PHE A 211 29.18 -4.13 -12.62
N LEU A 212 28.37 -4.32 -11.57
CA LEU A 212 28.29 -5.57 -10.82
C LEU A 212 27.00 -6.29 -11.21
N ILE A 213 27.10 -7.43 -11.88
CA ILE A 213 25.93 -8.21 -12.31
C ILE A 213 25.61 -9.25 -11.24
N ALA A 214 24.57 -9.00 -10.45
CA ALA A 214 24.22 -9.75 -9.25
C ALA A 214 23.04 -10.70 -9.51
N SER A 215 23.33 -11.95 -9.89
CA SER A 215 22.31 -12.97 -10.14
C SER A 215 22.87 -14.37 -9.89
N LYS A 216 22.24 -15.10 -8.97
CA LYS A 216 22.61 -16.49 -8.63
C LYS A 216 22.68 -17.39 -9.87
N THR A 217 21.63 -17.34 -10.69
CA THR A 217 21.51 -18.18 -11.90
C THR A 217 22.14 -17.55 -13.14
N PHE A 218 22.36 -16.24 -13.11
CA PHE A 218 22.72 -15.42 -14.28
C PHE A 218 21.71 -15.48 -15.43
N THR A 219 20.48 -15.89 -15.14
CA THR A 219 19.38 -16.05 -16.13
C THR A 219 18.12 -15.29 -15.76
N THR A 220 18.10 -14.58 -14.62
CA THR A 220 16.97 -13.73 -14.21
C THR A 220 16.65 -12.72 -15.32
N ALA A 221 15.42 -12.72 -15.82
CA ALA A 221 15.04 -11.98 -17.03
C ALA A 221 15.30 -10.46 -16.87
N GLU A 222 14.91 -9.90 -15.74
CA GLU A 222 15.08 -8.47 -15.43
C GLU A 222 16.57 -8.10 -15.36
N THR A 223 17.35 -8.86 -14.57
CA THR A 223 18.79 -8.60 -14.38
C THR A 223 19.57 -8.77 -15.67
N THR A 224 19.34 -9.84 -16.43
CA THR A 224 20.04 -10.11 -17.69
C THR A 224 19.69 -9.11 -18.78
N THR A 225 18.43 -8.65 -18.84
CA THR A 225 18.02 -7.59 -19.78
C THR A 225 18.69 -6.26 -19.44
N ASN A 226 18.71 -5.86 -18.16
CA ASN A 226 19.41 -4.66 -17.72
C ASN A 226 20.93 -4.76 -17.95
N ALA A 227 21.54 -5.92 -17.68
CA ALA A 227 22.96 -6.16 -17.91
C ALA A 227 23.33 -6.04 -19.41
N ASN A 228 22.50 -6.59 -20.30
CA ASN A 228 22.71 -6.46 -21.75
C ASN A 228 22.49 -5.02 -22.24
N THR A 229 21.53 -4.29 -21.68
CA THR A 229 21.36 -2.85 -21.95
C THR A 229 22.59 -2.05 -21.55
N ALA A 230 23.13 -2.29 -20.35
CA ALA A 230 24.36 -1.67 -19.86
C ALA A 230 25.57 -2.03 -20.73
N LYS A 231 25.73 -3.32 -21.10
CA LYS A 231 26.77 -3.80 -22.00
C LYS A 231 26.71 -3.11 -23.36
N LYS A 232 25.51 -3.00 -23.95
CA LYS A 232 25.32 -2.31 -25.23
C LYS A 232 25.73 -0.84 -25.12
N TRP A 233 25.23 -0.12 -24.12
CA TRP A 233 25.58 1.28 -23.86
C TRP A 233 27.09 1.48 -23.68
N PHE A 234 27.74 0.58 -22.94
CA PHE A 234 29.19 0.63 -22.74
C PHE A 234 29.96 0.44 -24.04
N LEU A 235 29.59 -0.58 -24.84
CA LEU A 235 30.27 -0.91 -26.10
C LEU A 235 30.04 0.13 -27.21
N GLU A 236 28.95 0.91 -27.16
CA GLU A 236 28.75 2.06 -28.06
C GLU A 236 29.89 3.09 -27.97
N LYS A 237 30.53 3.22 -26.80
CA LYS A 237 31.69 4.10 -26.58
C LYS A 237 33.02 3.36 -26.59
N ALA A 238 33.12 2.25 -25.87
CA ALA A 238 34.36 1.49 -25.73
C ALA A 238 34.78 0.76 -27.02
N LYS A 239 33.82 0.39 -27.88
CA LYS A 239 33.96 -0.23 -29.21
C LYS A 239 34.76 -1.55 -29.29
N ASP A 240 35.28 -2.04 -28.18
CA ASP A 240 36.06 -3.28 -28.08
C ASP A 240 35.51 -4.15 -26.94
N GLU A 241 35.10 -5.37 -27.27
CA GLU A 241 34.53 -6.32 -26.30
C GLU A 241 35.54 -6.79 -25.25
N SER A 242 36.85 -6.73 -25.53
CA SER A 242 37.87 -7.09 -24.54
C SER A 242 37.85 -6.20 -23.30
N TYR A 243 37.29 -4.98 -23.41
CA TYR A 243 37.13 -4.06 -22.29
C TYR A 243 36.01 -4.43 -21.31
N ILE A 244 35.14 -5.40 -21.65
CA ILE A 244 34.14 -5.94 -20.72
C ILE A 244 34.83 -6.44 -19.44
N ALA A 245 35.99 -7.10 -19.57
CA ALA A 245 36.77 -7.62 -18.44
C ALA A 245 37.30 -6.54 -17.48
N LYS A 246 37.21 -5.25 -17.83
CA LYS A 246 37.58 -4.11 -16.95
C LYS A 246 36.38 -3.42 -16.32
N HIS A 247 35.18 -3.62 -16.86
CA HIS A 247 33.98 -2.84 -16.50
C HIS A 247 32.81 -3.69 -16.05
N PHE A 248 32.88 -5.02 -16.14
CA PHE A 248 31.83 -5.92 -15.71
C PHE A 248 32.42 -7.02 -14.83
N VAL A 249 31.77 -7.26 -13.69
CA VAL A 249 32.04 -8.38 -12.79
C VAL A 249 30.73 -9.08 -12.46
N ALA A 250 30.79 -10.36 -12.08
CA ALA A 250 29.62 -11.17 -11.82
C ALA A 250 29.59 -11.67 -10.37
N LEU A 251 28.44 -11.57 -9.71
CA LEU A 251 28.15 -12.18 -8.42
C LEU A 251 27.19 -13.34 -8.70
N SER A 252 27.74 -14.53 -8.92
CA SER A 252 26.99 -15.65 -9.51
C SER A 252 27.60 -17.01 -9.22
N THR A 253 26.81 -18.05 -9.47
CA THR A 253 27.21 -19.46 -9.40
C THR A 253 27.37 -20.09 -10.78
N ASN A 254 26.94 -19.39 -11.84
CA ASN A 254 26.84 -19.94 -13.20
C ASN A 254 27.96 -19.42 -14.11
N GLU A 255 29.14 -20.06 -14.00
CA GLU A 255 30.32 -19.70 -14.80
C GLU A 255 30.06 -19.70 -16.32
N ALA A 256 29.26 -20.65 -16.81
CA ALA A 256 28.99 -20.78 -18.24
C ALA A 256 28.26 -19.55 -18.82
N GLU A 257 27.23 -19.06 -18.14
CA GLU A 257 26.51 -17.86 -18.60
C GLU A 257 27.30 -16.57 -18.35
N VAL A 258 28.11 -16.50 -17.29
CA VAL A 258 29.01 -15.38 -17.01
C VAL A 258 30.08 -15.21 -18.10
N THR A 259 30.74 -16.31 -18.47
CA THR A 259 31.78 -16.30 -19.51
C THR A 259 31.19 -16.04 -20.90
N LYS A 260 30.01 -16.59 -21.19
CA LYS A 260 29.23 -16.30 -22.40
C LYS A 260 28.83 -14.82 -22.52
N PHE A 261 28.57 -14.14 -21.41
CA PHE A 261 28.34 -12.70 -21.40
C PHE A 261 29.61 -11.89 -21.74
N GLY A 262 30.80 -12.47 -21.55
CA GLY A 262 32.10 -11.85 -21.82
C GLY A 262 32.82 -11.36 -20.57
N ILE A 263 32.33 -11.69 -19.37
CA ILE A 263 33.02 -11.40 -18.10
C ILE A 263 34.14 -12.44 -17.92
N ASP A 264 35.32 -11.97 -17.55
CA ASP A 264 36.46 -12.82 -17.23
C ASP A 264 36.12 -13.69 -16.00
N LYS A 265 36.45 -14.98 -16.04
CA LYS A 265 36.24 -15.91 -14.92
C LYS A 265 36.84 -15.40 -13.62
N LYS A 266 37.99 -14.71 -13.68
CA LYS A 266 38.62 -14.13 -12.48
C LYS A 266 37.80 -13.01 -11.85
N ASN A 267 36.85 -12.42 -12.58
CA ASN A 267 35.95 -11.38 -12.10
C ASN A 267 34.58 -11.96 -11.67
N MET A 268 34.49 -13.28 -11.49
CA MET A 268 33.33 -13.94 -10.92
C MET A 268 33.53 -14.16 -9.43
N PHE A 269 32.56 -13.73 -8.64
CA PHE A 269 32.50 -13.94 -7.20
C PHE A 269 31.41 -14.98 -6.92
N GLY A 270 31.87 -16.19 -6.59
CA GLY A 270 31.03 -17.34 -6.32
C GLY A 270 30.29 -17.25 -4.98
N PHE A 271 29.19 -17.98 -4.86
CA PHE A 271 28.53 -18.28 -3.58
C PHE A 271 27.71 -19.56 -3.74
N GLU A 272 27.18 -20.10 -2.64
CA GLU A 272 26.62 -21.45 -2.64
C GLU A 272 25.09 -21.52 -2.73
N SER A 273 24.59 -22.72 -3.03
CA SER A 273 23.15 -22.98 -3.16
C SER A 273 22.37 -22.76 -1.86
N TRP A 274 22.99 -22.98 -0.70
CA TRP A 274 22.43 -22.76 0.65
C TRP A 274 22.35 -21.28 1.07
N VAL A 275 22.83 -20.36 0.21
CA VAL A 275 22.62 -18.92 0.35
C VAL A 275 21.28 -18.55 -0.29
N GLY A 276 20.28 -18.28 0.57
CA GLY A 276 19.00 -17.71 0.17
C GLY A 276 19.14 -16.25 -0.23
N GLY A 277 18.43 -15.80 -1.28
CA GLY A 277 18.58 -14.44 -1.81
C GLY A 277 18.30 -13.34 -0.78
N ARG A 278 17.22 -13.44 -0.02
CA ARG A 278 16.90 -12.47 1.05
C ARG A 278 17.85 -12.51 2.27
N TYR A 279 18.78 -13.47 2.29
CA TYR A 279 19.83 -13.66 3.30
C TYR A 279 21.24 -13.51 2.69
N SER A 280 21.39 -12.92 1.49
CA SER A 280 22.65 -13.01 0.73
C SER A 280 23.61 -11.83 0.90
N VAL A 281 23.22 -10.73 1.54
CA VAL A 281 24.06 -9.50 1.64
C VAL A 281 25.42 -9.75 2.30
N TRP A 282 25.55 -10.83 3.06
CA TRP A 282 26.78 -11.29 3.72
C TRP A 282 27.80 -11.94 2.77
N SER A 283 27.34 -12.40 1.60
CA SER A 283 28.14 -13.13 0.61
C SER A 283 28.82 -12.19 -0.41
N ALA A 284 29.26 -12.75 -1.55
CA ALA A 284 29.62 -12.03 -2.77
C ALA A 284 28.62 -10.92 -3.15
N ILE A 285 27.32 -11.10 -2.89
CA ILE A 285 26.29 -10.07 -3.13
C ILE A 285 26.60 -8.75 -2.39
N GLY A 286 27.30 -8.81 -1.27
CA GLY A 286 27.80 -7.65 -0.51
C GLY A 286 28.97 -6.90 -1.17
N LEU A 287 29.41 -7.25 -2.39
CA LEU A 287 30.58 -6.61 -3.00
C LEU A 287 30.42 -5.09 -3.17
N SER A 288 29.23 -4.62 -3.55
CA SER A 288 28.94 -3.16 -3.63
C SER A 288 29.06 -2.49 -2.26
N VAL A 289 28.69 -3.19 -1.18
CA VAL A 289 28.90 -2.70 0.19
C VAL A 289 30.39 -2.59 0.48
N ALA A 290 31.17 -3.66 0.28
CA ALA A 290 32.61 -3.68 0.54
C ALA A 290 33.37 -2.62 -0.29
N LEU A 291 32.98 -2.43 -1.56
CA LEU A 291 33.50 -1.36 -2.41
C LEU A 291 33.24 0.03 -1.82
N TYR A 292 32.06 0.25 -1.25
CA TYR A 292 31.66 1.56 -0.74
C TYR A 292 32.25 1.88 0.63
N ILE A 293 32.06 1.02 1.62
CA ILE A 293 32.50 1.28 3.00
C ILE A 293 33.93 0.78 3.29
N GLY A 294 34.54 0.07 2.35
CA GLY A 294 35.83 -0.60 2.54
C GLY A 294 35.70 -1.96 3.21
N PHE A 295 36.66 -2.85 2.95
CA PHE A 295 36.57 -4.23 3.39
C PHE A 295 36.65 -4.40 4.91
N ASP A 296 37.43 -3.57 5.62
CA ASP A 296 37.50 -3.63 7.09
C ASP A 296 36.14 -3.37 7.75
N ASN A 297 35.41 -2.35 7.28
CA ASN A 297 34.04 -2.07 7.74
C ASN A 297 33.07 -3.20 7.32
N PHE A 298 33.26 -3.81 6.14
CA PHE A 298 32.48 -4.99 5.74
C PHE A 298 32.74 -6.19 6.67
N LYS A 299 33.99 -6.39 7.11
CA LYS A 299 34.33 -7.42 8.10
C LYS A 299 33.73 -7.14 9.47
N GLU A 300 33.72 -5.89 9.93
CA GLU A 300 33.01 -5.50 11.16
C GLU A 300 31.50 -5.76 11.05
N PHE A 301 30.90 -5.48 9.89
CA PHE A 301 29.50 -5.79 9.59
C PHE A 301 29.20 -7.29 9.71
N LEU A 302 30.03 -8.15 9.13
CA LEU A 302 29.93 -9.61 9.30
C LEU A 302 30.11 -10.02 10.78
N ALA A 303 31.11 -9.45 11.46
CA ALA A 303 31.42 -9.79 12.85
C ALA A 303 30.28 -9.43 13.82
N GLY A 304 29.59 -8.32 13.59
CA GLY A 304 28.45 -7.93 14.41
C GLY A 304 27.27 -8.89 14.26
N ALA A 305 27.01 -9.34 13.03
CA ALA A 305 26.01 -10.36 12.76
C ALA A 305 26.39 -11.72 13.39
N HIS A 306 27.68 -12.10 13.34
CA HIS A 306 28.21 -13.27 14.05
C HIS A 306 27.99 -13.21 15.56
N ALA A 307 28.16 -12.04 16.17
CA ALA A 307 27.95 -11.85 17.60
C ALA A 307 26.47 -12.10 17.98
N MET A 308 25.52 -11.69 17.12
CA MET A 308 24.11 -12.01 17.31
C MET A 308 23.80 -13.49 17.03
N ASP A 309 24.48 -14.15 16.08
CA ASP A 309 24.38 -15.60 15.88
C ASP A 309 24.76 -16.39 17.13
N LYS A 310 25.84 -15.97 17.81
CA LYS A 310 26.26 -16.58 19.09
C LYS A 310 25.23 -16.35 20.18
N HIS A 311 24.73 -15.13 20.33
CA HIS A 311 23.65 -14.84 21.26
C HIS A 311 22.43 -15.73 21.02
N PHE A 312 22.01 -15.90 19.77
CA PHE A 312 20.87 -16.74 19.41
C PHE A 312 21.08 -18.24 19.72
N GLN A 313 22.30 -18.74 19.55
CA GLN A 313 22.66 -20.14 19.87
C GLN A 313 22.80 -20.40 21.36
N GLU A 314 23.41 -19.48 22.11
CA GLU A 314 23.88 -19.74 23.47
C GLU A 314 22.91 -19.24 24.55
N ALA A 315 22.15 -18.16 24.28
CA ALA A 315 21.27 -17.58 25.28
C ALA A 315 20.05 -18.50 25.55
N PRO A 316 19.70 -18.76 26.83
CA PRO A 316 18.45 -19.44 27.18
C PRO A 316 17.25 -18.71 26.57
N LEU A 317 16.22 -19.43 26.12
CA LEU A 317 15.07 -18.84 25.41
C LEU A 317 14.43 -17.63 26.11
N LYS A 318 14.37 -17.61 27.44
CA LYS A 318 13.82 -16.50 28.25
C LYS A 318 14.70 -15.24 28.25
N GLU A 319 15.96 -15.37 27.84
CA GLU A 319 16.95 -14.29 27.71
C GLU A 319 17.34 -14.02 26.23
N ASN A 320 16.81 -14.83 25.31
CA ASN A 320 17.20 -14.85 23.91
C ASN A 320 16.39 -13.80 23.13
N ILE A 321 17.08 -12.76 22.67
CA ILE A 321 16.48 -11.52 22.17
C ILE A 321 15.68 -11.76 20.87
N PRO A 322 16.26 -12.40 19.82
CA PRO A 322 15.47 -12.76 18.63
C PRO A 322 14.32 -13.71 18.92
N ALA A 323 14.50 -14.69 19.82
CA ALA A 323 13.46 -15.66 20.15
C ALA A 323 12.24 -14.99 20.82
N ILE A 324 12.47 -14.12 21.81
CA ILE A 324 11.40 -13.35 22.47
C ILE A 324 10.65 -12.49 21.45
N ALA A 325 11.38 -11.81 20.56
CA ALA A 325 10.76 -10.95 19.55
C ALA A 325 9.88 -11.76 18.57
N GLY A 326 10.35 -12.93 18.12
CA GLY A 326 9.57 -13.81 17.23
C GLY A 326 8.33 -14.37 17.92
N LEU A 327 8.46 -14.73 19.20
CA LEU A 327 7.33 -15.20 20.01
C LEU A 327 6.29 -14.08 20.27
N LEU A 328 6.72 -12.83 20.44
CA LEU A 328 5.80 -11.70 20.51
C LEU A 328 5.08 -11.46 19.18
N SER A 329 5.75 -11.66 18.05
CA SER A 329 5.11 -11.59 16.73
C SER A 329 4.00 -12.65 16.60
N VAL A 330 4.28 -13.91 16.97
CA VAL A 330 3.28 -14.99 17.04
C VAL A 330 2.15 -14.63 18.01
N TRP A 331 2.47 -14.08 19.18
CA TRP A 331 1.47 -13.64 20.16
C TRP A 331 0.46 -12.66 19.57
N TYR A 332 0.95 -11.65 18.85
CA TYR A 332 0.08 -10.65 18.26
C TYR A 332 -0.65 -11.15 17.01
N SER A 333 0.03 -11.88 16.14
CA SER A 333 -0.55 -12.41 14.90
C SER A 333 -1.70 -13.36 15.21
N ASP A 334 -1.46 -14.38 16.05
CA ASP A 334 -2.38 -15.50 16.21
C ASP A 334 -3.42 -15.34 17.30
N PHE A 335 -3.10 -14.58 18.36
CA PHE A 335 -3.99 -14.45 19.51
C PHE A 335 -4.73 -13.10 19.50
N PHE A 336 -4.06 -12.02 19.12
CA PHE A 336 -4.68 -10.70 18.96
C PHE A 336 -5.20 -10.41 17.53
N GLY A 337 -4.86 -11.23 16.55
CA GLY A 337 -5.29 -11.05 15.16
C GLY A 337 -4.63 -9.84 14.47
N ALA A 338 -3.45 -9.41 14.92
CA ALA A 338 -2.72 -8.31 14.31
C ALA A 338 -2.15 -8.74 12.96
N GLN A 339 -2.70 -8.20 11.88
CA GLN A 339 -2.27 -8.55 10.51
C GLN A 339 -1.02 -7.81 10.04
N THR A 340 -0.61 -6.75 10.76
CA THR A 340 0.48 -5.88 10.35
C THR A 340 1.47 -5.65 11.49
N HIS A 341 2.74 -5.44 11.14
CA HIS A 341 3.81 -5.08 12.08
C HIS A 341 4.54 -3.86 11.56
N LEU A 342 4.64 -2.81 12.38
CA LEU A 342 5.31 -1.57 12.01
C LEU A 342 6.78 -1.61 12.45
N VAL A 343 7.70 -1.30 11.54
CA VAL A 343 9.11 -1.01 11.88
C VAL A 343 9.39 0.46 11.53
N ALA A 344 9.54 1.33 12.54
CA ALA A 344 9.78 2.75 12.32
C ALA A 344 11.13 3.19 12.90
N PRO A 345 12.19 3.26 12.07
CA PRO A 345 13.48 3.76 12.51
C PRO A 345 13.44 5.28 12.70
N PHE A 346 13.83 5.76 13.86
CA PHE A 346 14.18 7.16 14.13
C PHE A 346 15.62 7.42 13.67
N ASP A 347 15.89 7.11 12.40
CA ASP A 347 17.18 7.28 11.74
C ASP A 347 16.96 7.39 10.22
N GLN A 348 17.48 8.44 9.60
CA GLN A 348 17.28 8.69 8.18
C GLN A 348 18.14 7.80 7.28
N TYR A 349 19.30 7.33 7.75
CA TYR A 349 20.12 6.39 6.99
C TYR A 349 19.45 5.01 6.90
N LEU A 350 18.61 4.66 7.89
CA LEU A 350 17.80 3.43 7.89
C LEU A 350 16.50 3.51 7.05
N HIS A 351 16.36 4.47 6.13
CA HIS A 351 15.13 4.62 5.34
C HIS A 351 14.72 3.42 4.47
N ARG A 352 15.69 2.59 4.07
CA ARG A 352 15.42 1.34 3.34
C ARG A 352 15.31 0.11 4.24
N PHE A 353 15.49 0.27 5.56
CA PHE A 353 15.42 -0.84 6.51
C PHE A 353 14.05 -1.52 6.54
N PRO A 354 12.90 -0.79 6.59
CA PRO A 354 11.59 -1.44 6.50
C PRO A 354 11.37 -2.20 5.20
N ALA A 355 11.79 -1.65 4.05
CA ALA A 355 11.67 -2.31 2.75
C ALA A 355 12.54 -3.57 2.62
N TYR A 356 13.72 -3.58 3.23
CA TYR A 356 14.55 -4.78 3.34
C TYR A 356 13.85 -5.85 4.19
N LEU A 357 13.29 -5.47 5.34
CA LEU A 357 12.59 -6.39 6.23
C LEU A 357 11.29 -6.95 5.64
N GLN A 358 10.61 -6.19 4.76
CA GLN A 358 9.47 -6.70 3.99
C GLN A 358 9.84 -7.97 3.23
N GLN A 359 10.96 -7.95 2.50
CA GLN A 359 11.40 -9.15 1.80
C GLN A 359 11.82 -10.24 2.78
N LEU A 360 12.63 -9.88 3.79
CA LEU A 360 13.13 -10.85 4.77
C LEU A 360 12.00 -11.62 5.44
N SER A 361 11.01 -10.94 6.00
CA SER A 361 9.92 -11.56 6.76
C SER A 361 8.83 -12.11 5.83
N MET A 362 8.28 -11.30 4.92
CA MET A 362 7.07 -11.68 4.17
C MET A 362 7.34 -12.78 3.14
N GLU A 363 8.49 -12.75 2.46
CA GLU A 363 8.87 -13.83 1.53
C GLU A 363 9.27 -15.11 2.28
N SER A 364 9.79 -14.99 3.50
CA SER A 364 10.08 -16.15 4.35
C SER A 364 8.82 -16.80 4.90
N ASN A 365 7.97 -16.02 5.57
CA ASN A 365 6.91 -16.51 6.44
C ASN A 365 5.48 -16.27 5.93
N GLY A 366 5.31 -15.62 4.77
CA GLY A 366 4.03 -15.55 4.05
C GLY A 366 3.65 -16.89 3.42
N LYS A 367 3.45 -17.91 4.25
CA LYS A 367 3.27 -19.31 3.86
C LYS A 367 1.98 -19.88 4.45
N ALA A 368 1.39 -20.84 3.74
CA ALA A 368 0.16 -21.49 4.14
C ALA A 368 0.29 -23.01 4.35
N ILE A 369 1.45 -23.59 4.04
CA ILE A 369 1.71 -25.03 4.11
C ILE A 369 2.79 -25.30 5.16
N THR A 370 2.48 -26.24 6.05
CA THR A 370 3.37 -26.71 7.11
C THR A 370 4.43 -27.68 6.58
N ARG A 371 5.45 -27.97 7.39
CA ARG A 371 6.50 -28.96 7.10
C ARG A 371 5.98 -30.39 6.97
N SER A 372 4.78 -30.69 7.49
CA SER A 372 4.09 -31.97 7.28
C SER A 372 3.31 -32.03 5.97
N GLY A 373 3.15 -30.90 5.27
CA GLY A 373 2.37 -30.78 4.02
C GLY A 373 0.91 -30.39 4.24
N ASP A 374 0.49 -30.13 5.48
CA ASP A 374 -0.87 -29.69 5.79
C ASP A 374 -1.02 -28.17 5.64
N TYR A 375 -2.21 -27.71 5.23
CA TYR A 375 -2.56 -26.29 5.35
C TYR A 375 -2.61 -25.86 6.82
N VAL A 376 -2.10 -24.66 7.12
CA VAL A 376 -2.15 -24.08 8.45
C VAL A 376 -3.60 -23.78 8.88
N LYS A 377 -3.89 -23.91 10.17
CA LYS A 377 -5.20 -23.57 10.79
C LYS A 377 -5.15 -22.29 11.64
N TYR A 378 -4.14 -21.47 11.39
CA TYR A 378 -3.77 -20.26 12.11
C TYR A 378 -3.17 -19.28 11.09
N THR A 379 -2.80 -18.07 11.51
CA THR A 379 -2.18 -17.09 10.61
C THR A 379 -0.66 -17.24 10.65
N THR A 380 0.05 -16.71 9.65
CA THR A 380 1.52 -16.77 9.60
C THR A 380 2.09 -15.35 9.51
N GLY A 381 3.11 -15.12 8.67
CA GLY A 381 3.88 -13.88 8.65
C GLY A 381 3.00 -12.63 8.50
N PRO A 382 3.17 -11.60 9.36
CA PRO A 382 2.42 -10.37 9.26
C PRO A 382 2.89 -9.52 8.07
N ILE A 383 2.08 -8.55 7.65
CA ILE A 383 2.48 -7.54 6.67
C ILE A 383 3.39 -6.53 7.37
N LEU A 384 4.67 -6.50 6.99
CA LEU A 384 5.61 -5.51 7.49
C LEU A 384 5.50 -4.21 6.69
N PHE A 385 5.50 -3.09 7.39
CA PHE A 385 5.56 -1.77 6.76
C PHE A 385 6.28 -0.78 7.66
N GLY A 386 6.68 0.37 7.10
CA GLY A 386 7.27 1.44 7.89
C GLY A 386 8.02 2.47 7.06
N GLU A 387 8.31 3.59 7.69
CA GLU A 387 9.06 4.73 7.16
C GLU A 387 9.87 5.35 8.31
N PRO A 388 10.95 6.10 8.02
CA PRO A 388 11.67 6.82 9.05
C PRO A 388 10.77 7.78 9.84
N ALA A 389 10.99 7.81 11.15
CA ALA A 389 10.48 8.85 12.01
C ALA A 389 11.48 10.02 12.08
N THR A 390 11.01 11.26 12.18
CA THR A 390 9.64 11.67 12.54
C THR A 390 8.67 11.79 11.37
N ASN A 391 9.08 11.56 10.11
CA ASN A 391 8.21 11.68 8.94
C ASN A 391 6.96 10.79 9.03
N ALA A 392 7.11 9.55 9.51
CA ALA A 392 6.00 8.64 9.77
C ALA A 392 4.92 9.24 10.73
N GLN A 393 5.34 10.08 11.68
CA GLN A 393 4.44 10.77 12.62
C GLN A 393 3.49 11.73 11.91
N HIS A 394 3.94 12.30 10.78
CA HIS A 394 3.21 13.27 9.96
C HIS A 394 2.56 12.64 8.74
N SER A 395 2.44 11.32 8.70
CA SER A 395 1.73 10.58 7.65
C SER A 395 0.70 9.63 8.25
N PHE A 396 1.11 8.42 8.62
CA PHE A 396 0.19 7.35 9.02
C PHE A 396 0.06 7.12 10.53
N PHE A 397 0.81 7.84 11.38
CA PHE A 397 0.66 7.68 12.83
C PHE A 397 -0.71 8.12 13.36
N GLN A 398 -1.47 8.91 12.59
CA GLN A 398 -2.89 9.14 12.89
C GLN A 398 -3.66 7.82 13.01
N LEU A 399 -3.48 6.91 12.03
CA LEU A 399 -4.06 5.57 12.06
C LEU A 399 -3.47 4.74 13.19
N LEU A 400 -2.15 4.85 13.43
CA LEU A 400 -1.49 4.13 14.52
C LEU A 400 -2.09 4.50 15.89
N HIS A 401 -2.44 5.76 16.14
CA HIS A 401 -2.94 6.23 17.44
C HIS A 401 -4.46 6.09 17.60
N GLN A 402 -5.23 6.48 16.58
CA GLN A 402 -6.70 6.60 16.69
C GLN A 402 -7.45 5.73 15.68
N GLY A 403 -6.74 4.96 14.85
CA GLY A 403 -7.37 3.98 13.96
C GLY A 403 -7.87 2.75 14.72
N THR A 404 -8.61 1.91 14.01
CA THR A 404 -9.27 0.71 14.56
C THR A 404 -8.41 -0.55 14.51
N LYS A 405 -7.16 -0.44 14.06
CA LYS A 405 -6.23 -1.57 13.94
C LYS A 405 -5.28 -1.62 15.14
N LEU A 406 -5.01 -2.82 15.64
CA LEU A 406 -3.90 -3.10 16.53
C LEU A 406 -2.65 -3.33 15.67
N ILE A 407 -1.60 -2.56 15.92
CA ILE A 407 -0.36 -2.60 15.14
C ILE A 407 0.81 -2.68 16.12
N PRO A 408 1.33 -3.90 16.40
CA PRO A 408 2.62 -4.06 17.06
C PRO A 408 3.70 -3.27 16.32
N THR A 409 4.56 -2.60 17.09
CA THR A 409 5.44 -1.58 16.54
C THR A 409 6.84 -1.66 17.15
N ASP A 410 7.85 -1.78 16.29
CA ASP A 410 9.25 -1.63 16.66
C ASP A 410 9.72 -0.21 16.36
N PHE A 411 10.16 0.51 17.38
CA PHE A 411 10.88 1.76 17.22
C PHE A 411 12.37 1.54 17.41
N LEU A 412 13.17 2.07 16.49
CA LEU A 412 14.64 1.96 16.53
C LEU A 412 15.27 3.35 16.60
N LEU A 413 16.20 3.58 17.52
CA LEU A 413 16.95 4.83 17.63
C LEU A 413 18.42 4.57 17.97
N ALA A 414 19.33 5.32 17.37
CA ALA A 414 20.71 5.42 17.84
C ALA A 414 20.84 6.55 18.88
N ILE A 415 21.51 6.31 20.01
CA ILE A 415 21.78 7.35 21.03
C ILE A 415 22.68 8.43 20.43
N GLU A 416 23.76 8.01 19.76
CA GLU A 416 24.76 8.86 19.15
C GLU A 416 24.48 9.06 17.65
N SER A 417 24.22 10.30 17.24
CA SER A 417 24.10 10.64 15.83
C SER A 417 25.47 10.64 15.13
N HIS A 418 25.53 10.19 13.88
CA HIS A 418 26.68 10.44 13.00
C HIS A 418 26.82 11.92 12.63
N ASN A 419 25.75 12.71 12.76
CA ASN A 419 25.70 14.12 12.41
C ASN A 419 25.25 14.95 13.63
N PRO A 420 26.15 15.25 14.60
CA PRO A 420 25.80 15.97 15.83
C PRO A 420 25.61 17.49 15.60
N VAL A 421 24.76 17.85 14.64
CA VAL A 421 24.44 19.22 14.24
C VAL A 421 23.93 20.03 15.43
N GLU A 422 24.38 21.28 15.55
CA GLU A 422 24.06 22.19 16.65
C GLU A 422 24.32 21.56 18.04
N GLY A 423 25.46 20.86 18.20
CA GLY A 423 25.82 20.20 19.44
C GLY A 423 24.82 19.10 19.84
N GLY A 424 24.29 18.36 18.86
CA GLY A 424 23.34 17.28 19.05
C GLY A 424 21.90 17.72 19.36
N LYS A 425 21.53 18.98 19.11
CA LYS A 425 20.15 19.47 19.33
C LYS A 425 19.13 18.65 18.55
N HIS A 426 19.42 18.38 17.28
CA HIS A 426 18.57 17.55 16.43
C HIS A 426 18.40 16.15 17.00
N GLN A 427 19.48 15.54 17.49
CA GLN A 427 19.43 14.21 18.11
C GLN A 427 18.57 14.19 19.38
N ARG A 428 18.67 15.23 20.24
CA ARG A 428 17.82 15.34 21.43
C ARG A 428 16.34 15.50 21.07
N MET A 429 16.02 16.27 20.03
CA MET A 429 14.64 16.41 19.53
C MET A 429 14.12 15.11 18.91
N LEU A 430 14.96 14.38 18.19
CA LEU A 430 14.62 13.08 17.62
C LEU A 430 14.34 12.06 18.73
N ALA A 431 15.22 12.00 19.73
CA ALA A 431 15.06 11.16 20.92
C ALA A 431 13.81 11.52 21.73
N SER A 432 13.50 12.81 21.93
CA SER A 432 12.27 13.21 22.62
C SER A 432 11.02 12.70 21.90
N ASN A 433 11.02 12.71 20.57
CA ASN A 433 9.92 12.16 19.77
C ASN A 433 9.86 10.62 19.86
N PHE A 434 10.99 9.93 19.85
CA PHE A 434 11.05 8.47 20.03
C PHE A 434 10.42 8.05 21.36
N PHE A 435 10.83 8.67 22.47
CA PHE A 435 10.28 8.37 23.79
C PHE A 435 8.81 8.76 23.92
N ALA A 436 8.45 9.96 23.44
CA ALA A 436 7.07 10.46 23.54
C ALA A 436 6.09 9.62 22.72
N GLN A 437 6.47 9.11 21.54
CA GLN A 437 5.57 8.25 20.75
C GLN A 437 5.34 6.90 21.42
N ALA A 438 6.38 6.26 21.95
CA ALA A 438 6.24 4.99 22.68
C ALA A 438 5.38 5.16 23.94
N GLU A 439 5.57 6.27 24.66
CA GLU A 439 4.75 6.60 25.84
C GLU A 439 3.30 6.90 25.45
N ALA A 440 3.06 7.75 24.45
CA ALA A 440 1.71 8.14 24.03
C ALA A 440 0.87 6.94 23.56
N LEU A 441 1.49 6.00 22.83
CA LEU A 441 0.85 4.74 22.42
C LEU A 441 0.44 3.90 23.62
N MET A 442 1.22 3.91 24.70
CA MET A 442 0.91 3.20 25.94
C MET A 442 -0.20 3.91 26.75
N ILE A 443 -0.05 5.20 27.04
CA ILE A 443 -0.90 5.89 28.04
C ILE A 443 -2.20 6.44 27.48
N GLY A 444 -2.22 6.83 26.20
CA GLY A 444 -3.33 7.56 25.61
C GLY A 444 -3.61 8.92 26.28
N LYS A 445 -4.84 9.40 26.12
CA LYS A 445 -5.34 10.64 26.71
C LYS A 445 -6.85 10.50 26.92
N THR A 446 -7.30 10.53 28.17
CA THR A 446 -8.70 10.27 28.53
C THR A 446 -9.61 11.46 28.23
N PRO A 447 -10.94 11.24 28.09
CA PRO A 447 -11.90 12.33 27.92
C PRO A 447 -11.81 13.42 28.99
N GLU A 448 -11.53 13.05 30.24
CA GLU A 448 -11.39 13.97 31.37
C GLU A 448 -10.16 14.86 31.21
N GLN A 449 -9.03 14.29 30.78
CA GLN A 449 -7.82 15.04 30.48
C GLN A 449 -8.04 16.02 29.32
N VAL A 450 -8.74 15.58 28.27
CA VAL A 450 -9.09 16.43 27.13
C VAL A 450 -10.02 17.59 27.54
N LYS A 451 -11.01 17.33 28.41
CA LYS A 451 -11.87 18.37 28.97
C LYS A 451 -11.09 19.36 29.84
N ALA A 452 -10.13 18.88 30.62
CA ALA A 452 -9.24 19.74 31.42
C ALA A 452 -8.34 20.65 30.57
N GLU A 453 -8.05 20.26 29.31
CA GLU A 453 -7.38 21.10 28.32
C GLU A 453 -8.31 22.16 27.67
N ASN A 454 -9.53 22.34 28.19
CA ASN A 454 -10.57 23.24 27.66
C ASN A 454 -11.01 22.90 26.22
N ALA A 455 -11.02 21.61 25.86
CA ALA A 455 -11.62 21.17 24.60
C ALA A 455 -13.14 21.36 24.63
N PRO A 456 -13.76 21.86 23.54
CA PRO A 456 -15.21 21.82 23.34
C PRO A 456 -15.75 20.38 23.50
N ASP A 457 -16.94 20.23 24.09
CA ASP A 457 -17.51 18.91 24.41
C ASP A 457 -17.68 18.01 23.19
N ASP A 458 -18.02 18.59 22.04
CA ASP A 458 -18.13 17.91 20.74
C ASP A 458 -16.77 17.41 20.23
N LEU A 459 -15.67 18.07 20.58
CA LEU A 459 -14.31 17.66 20.21
C LEU A 459 -13.66 16.69 21.20
N VAL A 460 -14.27 16.43 22.35
CA VAL A 460 -13.70 15.52 23.36
C VAL A 460 -13.47 14.11 22.79
N PRO A 461 -14.44 13.46 22.10
CA PRO A 461 -14.22 12.14 21.51
C PRO A 461 -13.09 12.14 20.47
N HIS A 462 -13.00 13.18 19.65
CA HIS A 462 -12.00 13.31 18.58
C HIS A 462 -10.57 13.55 19.10
N LYS A 463 -10.44 14.18 20.26
CA LYS A 463 -9.15 14.46 20.91
C LYS A 463 -8.76 13.41 21.95
N THR A 464 -9.60 12.39 22.16
CA THR A 464 -9.32 11.26 23.05
C THR A 464 -8.41 10.26 22.35
N PHE A 465 -7.42 9.76 23.09
CA PHE A 465 -6.50 8.72 22.63
C PHE A 465 -6.69 7.51 23.54
N LEU A 466 -7.09 6.37 22.97
CA LEU A 466 -7.37 5.17 23.78
C LEU A 466 -6.11 4.60 24.45
N GLY A 467 -4.93 4.87 23.89
CA GLY A 467 -3.67 4.29 24.36
C GLY A 467 -3.68 2.77 24.24
N ASN A 468 -2.98 2.11 25.14
CA ASN A 468 -2.87 0.64 25.23
C ASN A 468 -2.43 -0.02 23.91
N ARG A 469 -1.48 0.58 23.20
CA ARG A 469 -0.93 0.08 21.94
C ARG A 469 0.52 -0.40 22.15
N PRO A 470 0.85 -1.64 21.78
CA PRO A 470 2.12 -2.24 22.14
C PRO A 470 3.28 -1.70 21.31
N THR A 471 4.43 -1.50 21.96
CA THR A 471 5.68 -1.11 21.29
C THR A 471 6.86 -1.88 21.85
N THR A 472 7.82 -2.21 20.98
CA THR A 472 9.18 -2.60 21.34
C THR A 472 10.11 -1.43 21.04
N SER A 473 10.90 -1.01 22.02
CA SER A 473 11.87 0.08 21.84
C SER A 473 13.28 -0.51 21.74
N ILE A 474 13.93 -0.32 20.59
CA ILE A 474 15.30 -0.78 20.31
C ILE A 474 16.21 0.44 20.30
N LEU A 475 17.08 0.55 21.31
CA LEU A 475 17.98 1.69 21.50
C LEU A 475 19.42 1.22 21.33
N ALA A 476 19.99 1.50 20.16
CA ALA A 476 21.40 1.24 19.87
C ALA A 476 22.27 2.41 20.35
N GLN A 477 23.48 2.16 20.83
CA GLN A 477 24.38 3.28 21.14
C GLN A 477 24.72 4.10 19.88
N LYS A 478 25.07 3.43 18.78
CA LYS A 478 25.36 4.03 17.48
C LYS A 478 25.19 3.00 16.37
N ILE A 479 24.71 3.40 15.19
CA ILE A 479 24.70 2.52 14.01
C ILE A 479 26.11 2.46 13.40
N THR A 480 26.93 1.53 13.89
CA THR A 480 28.20 1.13 13.27
C THR A 480 27.98 -0.03 12.28
N PRO A 481 28.97 -0.39 11.44
CA PRO A 481 28.87 -1.59 10.62
C PRO A 481 28.52 -2.82 11.46
N SER A 482 29.19 -3.05 12.59
CA SER A 482 28.89 -4.16 13.49
C SER A 482 27.49 -4.08 14.11
N THR A 483 27.05 -2.91 14.58
CA THR A 483 25.68 -2.75 15.12
C THR A 483 24.62 -3.04 14.06
N LEU A 484 24.80 -2.55 12.82
CA LEU A 484 23.86 -2.84 11.74
C LEU A 484 23.83 -4.34 11.42
N GLY A 485 25.00 -4.99 11.38
CA GLY A 485 25.09 -6.44 11.20
C GLY A 485 24.31 -7.21 12.26
N ALA A 486 24.48 -6.83 13.53
CA ALA A 486 23.74 -7.43 14.66
C ALA A 486 22.23 -7.21 14.56
N LEU A 487 21.79 -6.01 14.15
CA LEU A 487 20.36 -5.70 13.97
C LEU A 487 19.71 -6.50 12.85
N ILE A 488 20.39 -6.69 11.72
CA ILE A 488 19.86 -7.53 10.63
C ILE A 488 19.77 -8.98 11.08
N ALA A 489 20.84 -9.53 11.69
CA ALA A 489 20.83 -10.90 12.20
C ALA A 489 19.77 -11.11 13.30
N PHE A 490 19.47 -10.08 14.10
CA PHE A 490 18.35 -10.10 15.04
C PHE A 490 17.02 -10.36 14.32
N TYR A 491 16.73 -9.63 13.23
CA TYR A 491 15.50 -9.84 12.47
C TYR A 491 15.49 -11.16 11.68
N GLU A 492 16.65 -11.63 11.18
CA GLU A 492 16.74 -12.95 10.55
C GLU A 492 16.36 -14.07 11.52
N HIS A 493 16.88 -14.04 12.75
CA HIS A 493 16.59 -15.05 13.78
C HIS A 493 15.20 -14.89 14.40
N LEU A 494 14.64 -13.68 14.40
CA LEU A 494 13.23 -13.42 14.71
C LEU A 494 12.33 -14.13 13.70
N THR A 495 12.56 -13.89 12.39
CA THR A 495 11.83 -14.54 11.29
C THR A 495 12.00 -16.06 11.32
N PHE A 496 13.18 -16.56 11.67
CA PHE A 496 13.38 -18.00 11.88
C PHE A 496 12.53 -18.54 13.04
N THR A 497 12.47 -17.82 14.17
CA THR A 497 11.69 -18.23 15.35
C THR A 497 10.20 -18.33 15.02
N GLU A 498 9.65 -17.34 14.33
CA GLU A 498 8.29 -17.35 13.79
C GLU A 498 8.02 -18.60 12.97
N GLY A 499 8.87 -18.87 11.97
CA GLY A 499 8.70 -20.01 11.05
C GLY A 499 8.81 -21.38 11.75
N ALA A 500 9.68 -21.48 12.75
CA ALA A 500 9.82 -22.68 13.58
C ALA A 500 8.52 -22.98 14.35
N VAL A 501 7.93 -21.96 14.98
CA VAL A 501 6.67 -22.09 15.74
C VAL A 501 5.50 -22.41 14.81
N TRP A 502 5.36 -21.68 13.69
CA TRP A 502 4.31 -21.92 12.71
C TRP A 502 4.49 -23.21 11.90
N ASN A 503 5.59 -23.94 12.12
CA ASN A 503 5.88 -25.18 11.43
C ASN A 503 5.93 -25.02 9.90
N ILE A 504 6.48 -23.93 9.37
CA ILE A 504 6.56 -23.64 7.94
C ILE A 504 8.00 -23.67 7.42
N ASN A 505 8.18 -23.59 6.10
CA ASN A 505 9.49 -23.38 5.49
C ASN A 505 9.79 -21.88 5.29
N SER A 506 10.67 -21.31 6.10
CA SER A 506 11.08 -19.90 5.97
C SER A 506 12.03 -19.64 4.79
N PHE A 507 12.48 -20.67 4.09
CA PHE A 507 13.64 -20.57 3.20
C PHE A 507 13.36 -20.86 1.72
N ASP A 508 12.17 -21.36 1.39
CA ASP A 508 11.67 -21.45 0.01
C ASP A 508 10.87 -20.19 -0.41
N GLN A 509 10.42 -20.16 -1.67
CA GLN A 509 9.55 -19.10 -2.20
C GLN A 509 8.69 -19.54 -3.41
N TRP A 510 8.05 -20.70 -3.35
CA TRP A 510 7.25 -21.24 -4.47
C TRP A 510 6.15 -20.30 -5.01
N GLY A 511 5.65 -19.40 -4.17
CA GLY A 511 4.61 -18.42 -4.54
C GLY A 511 4.96 -17.47 -5.69
N VAL A 512 6.25 -17.34 -6.06
CA VAL A 512 6.67 -16.43 -7.15
C VAL A 512 6.62 -17.08 -8.55
N GLU A 513 6.41 -18.40 -8.65
CA GLU A 513 6.58 -19.12 -9.91
C GLU A 513 5.44 -18.88 -10.92
N LEU A 514 4.19 -18.87 -10.45
CA LEU A 514 3.01 -18.72 -11.32
C LEU A 514 3.09 -17.41 -12.13
N GLY A 515 3.39 -16.30 -11.46
CA GLY A 515 3.54 -15.00 -12.11
C GLY A 515 4.65 -14.99 -13.18
N LYS A 516 5.79 -15.64 -12.92
CA LYS A 516 6.90 -15.75 -13.88
C LYS A 516 6.51 -16.52 -15.14
N VAL A 517 5.80 -17.64 -14.98
CA VAL A 517 5.33 -18.46 -16.11
C VAL A 517 4.32 -17.70 -16.96
N LEU A 518 3.33 -17.07 -16.31
CA LEU A 518 2.30 -16.29 -17.00
C LEU A 518 2.90 -15.09 -17.75
N ALA A 519 3.79 -14.33 -17.10
CA ALA A 519 4.45 -13.18 -17.71
C ALA A 519 5.25 -13.56 -18.96
N LYS A 520 5.97 -14.69 -18.94
CA LYS A 520 6.73 -15.18 -20.10
C LYS A 520 5.83 -15.53 -21.29
N ASN A 521 4.64 -16.06 -21.04
CA ASN A 521 3.67 -16.38 -22.09
C ASN A 521 3.03 -15.10 -22.65
N ILE A 522 2.58 -14.21 -21.76
CA ILE A 522 1.99 -12.92 -22.14
C ILE A 522 3.00 -12.07 -22.93
N GLN A 523 4.28 -12.03 -22.53
CA GLN A 523 5.32 -11.31 -23.27
C GLN A 523 5.40 -11.77 -24.73
N LYS A 524 5.43 -13.09 -24.98
CA LYS A 524 5.44 -13.63 -26.35
C LYS A 524 4.20 -13.22 -27.14
N GLU A 525 3.04 -13.19 -26.50
CA GLU A 525 1.82 -12.72 -27.13
C GLU A 525 1.93 -11.24 -27.47
N LEU A 526 2.43 -10.39 -26.58
CA LEU A 526 2.64 -8.96 -26.83
C LEU A 526 3.58 -8.70 -28.01
N GLU A 527 4.63 -9.51 -28.15
CA GLU A 527 5.62 -9.42 -29.25
C GLU A 527 5.09 -9.98 -30.58
N THR A 528 4.05 -10.83 -30.55
CA THR A 528 3.51 -11.49 -31.74
C THR A 528 2.22 -10.82 -32.22
N ALA A 529 2.27 -10.25 -33.43
CA ALA A 529 1.09 -9.67 -34.07
C ALA A 529 -0.03 -10.72 -34.23
N GLY A 530 -1.25 -10.37 -33.85
CA GLY A 530 -2.41 -11.27 -33.94
C GLY A 530 -2.48 -12.41 -32.92
N ALA A 531 -1.46 -12.59 -32.06
CA ALA A 531 -1.51 -13.57 -30.97
C ALA A 531 -2.36 -13.08 -29.77
N GLY A 532 -3.00 -14.01 -29.07
CA GLY A 532 -3.83 -13.75 -27.87
C GLY A 532 -5.14 -14.54 -27.91
N GLY A 533 -5.80 -14.74 -26.76
CA GLY A 533 -7.18 -15.27 -26.69
C GLY A 533 -7.42 -16.45 -25.74
N ASN A 534 -6.38 -17.00 -25.11
CA ASN A 534 -6.51 -18.10 -24.12
C ASN A 534 -6.39 -17.60 -22.67
N HIS A 535 -6.92 -16.41 -22.38
CA HIS A 535 -6.95 -15.84 -21.04
C HIS A 535 -8.38 -15.48 -20.65
N ASP A 536 -8.58 -15.16 -19.37
CA ASP A 536 -9.84 -14.55 -18.94
C ASP A 536 -10.10 -13.23 -19.69
N ALA A 537 -11.37 -12.81 -19.71
CA ALA A 537 -11.81 -11.64 -20.48
C ALA A 537 -11.07 -10.35 -20.09
N SER A 538 -10.64 -10.20 -18.82
CA SER A 538 -9.90 -9.03 -18.37
C SER A 538 -8.49 -9.02 -18.96
N THR A 539 -7.73 -10.11 -18.78
CA THR A 539 -6.37 -10.21 -19.31
C THR A 539 -6.35 -10.08 -20.84
N ALA A 540 -7.29 -10.73 -21.53
CA ALA A 540 -7.42 -10.63 -22.98
C ALA A 540 -7.77 -9.19 -23.44
N GLY A 541 -8.71 -8.54 -22.76
CA GLY A 541 -9.10 -7.15 -23.03
C GLY A 541 -7.95 -6.17 -22.80
N LEU A 542 -7.16 -6.34 -21.73
CA LEU A 542 -5.98 -5.52 -21.43
C LEU A 542 -4.87 -5.71 -22.46
N ILE A 543 -4.58 -6.94 -22.87
CA ILE A 543 -3.62 -7.23 -23.96
C ILE A 543 -4.07 -6.55 -25.26
N GLN A 544 -5.37 -6.64 -25.58
CA GLN A 544 -5.91 -6.02 -26.79
C GLN A 544 -5.84 -4.49 -26.72
N ALA A 545 -6.15 -3.90 -25.56
CA ALA A 545 -6.02 -2.47 -25.33
C ALA A 545 -4.57 -2.00 -25.49
N PHE A 546 -3.61 -2.72 -24.90
CA PHE A 546 -2.18 -2.43 -25.02
C PHE A 546 -1.69 -2.50 -26.48
N LYS A 547 -2.16 -3.49 -27.27
CA LYS A 547 -1.81 -3.63 -28.69
C LYS A 547 -2.48 -2.60 -29.61
N LYS A 548 -3.65 -2.06 -29.23
CA LYS A 548 -4.36 -1.03 -30.01
C LYS A 548 -3.63 0.31 -30.00
N THR A 549 -2.94 0.64 -28.92
CA THR A 549 -2.11 1.85 -28.85
C THR A 549 -0.89 1.63 -29.75
N PRO A 550 -0.64 2.50 -30.76
CA PRO A 550 0.57 2.42 -31.55
C PRO A 550 1.77 2.52 -30.62
N GLN A 551 2.44 1.40 -30.37
CA GLN A 551 3.77 1.44 -29.78
C GLN A 551 4.63 2.22 -30.77
N GLN A 552 5.31 3.27 -30.31
CA GLN A 552 6.31 3.93 -31.15
C GLN A 552 7.24 2.83 -31.66
N GLN A 553 7.19 2.57 -32.98
CA GLN A 553 8.16 1.73 -33.65
C GLN A 553 9.52 2.42 -33.56
N ILE A 554 10.21 2.29 -32.44
CA ILE A 554 11.60 2.71 -32.29
C ILE A 554 12.45 1.51 -32.66
N ALA A 555 12.47 1.17 -33.95
CA ALA A 555 13.51 0.33 -34.54
C ALA A 555 13.59 0.62 -36.04
N GLY A 556 14.65 1.32 -36.46
CA GLY A 556 15.05 1.35 -37.87
C GLY A 556 15.46 2.71 -38.45
N ALA A 557 16.22 3.56 -37.75
CA ALA A 557 16.84 4.73 -38.39
C ALA A 557 18.22 5.08 -37.82
N HIS A 558 19.08 4.09 -37.55
CA HIS A 558 20.51 4.34 -37.42
C HIS A 558 21.31 3.16 -37.98
N SER A 559 21.23 2.99 -39.30
CA SER A 559 22.25 2.27 -40.06
C SER A 559 22.28 2.77 -41.50
N GLY A 560 23.26 3.63 -41.80
CA GLY A 560 23.86 3.80 -43.12
C GLY A 560 23.06 4.55 -44.18
N GLY A 561 23.71 5.53 -44.82
CA GLY A 561 23.42 5.85 -46.22
C GLY A 561 23.10 7.31 -46.52
N GLU A 562 24.12 8.00 -47.03
CA GLU A 562 24.03 8.99 -48.11
C GLU A 562 23.52 10.40 -47.79
N CYS A 563 24.53 11.22 -47.48
CA CYS A 563 24.65 12.61 -47.88
C CYS A 563 24.18 12.84 -49.33
N CYS A 564 22.97 13.39 -49.50
CA CYS A 564 22.54 14.02 -50.74
C CYS A 564 22.36 15.52 -50.53
N SER A 565 23.41 16.24 -50.96
CA SER A 565 23.41 17.66 -51.26
C SER A 565 22.33 17.99 -52.29
N PHE A 566 21.44 18.94 -51.96
CA PHE A 566 20.70 19.69 -52.97
C PHE A 566 20.71 21.19 -52.62
N THR A 567 21.73 21.86 -53.13
CA THR A 567 21.77 23.32 -53.27
C THR A 567 21.20 23.72 -54.63
N HIS A 568 20.06 24.42 -54.69
CA HIS A 568 19.69 25.36 -55.77
C HIS A 568 18.55 26.27 -55.28
N LYS A 569 18.85 27.53 -54.91
CA LYS A 569 18.69 28.75 -55.72
C LYS A 569 17.28 28.98 -56.29
N MET A 570 16.55 29.96 -55.75
CA MET A 570 15.72 30.87 -56.57
C MET A 570 15.69 32.30 -55.97
N PRO A 571 15.50 33.34 -56.82
CA PRO A 571 15.91 34.71 -56.55
C PRO A 571 14.75 35.67 -56.20
N ARG A 572 15.14 36.85 -55.70
CA ARG A 572 14.27 37.99 -55.42
C ARG A 572 13.77 38.69 -56.71
N SER A 573 12.49 39.05 -56.68
CA SER A 573 11.85 40.29 -57.19
C SER A 573 10.67 40.05 -58.14
N ILE A 574 9.50 40.60 -57.79
CA ILE A 574 8.77 41.64 -58.56
C ILE A 574 7.38 41.85 -57.92
N PHE A 575 7.11 43.13 -57.61
CA PHE A 575 5.82 43.73 -57.27
C PHE A 575 4.85 43.72 -58.47
N LEU A 576 3.56 43.43 -58.27
CA LEU A 576 2.41 44.34 -58.49
C LEU A 576 1.07 43.57 -58.51
N THR A 577 0.23 43.89 -57.51
CA THR A 577 -1.18 44.29 -57.61
C THR A 577 -2.16 43.48 -58.48
N VAL A 578 -3.09 42.77 -57.82
CA VAL A 578 -4.54 42.93 -58.07
C VAL A 578 -5.26 42.88 -56.72
N ALA A 579 -5.81 44.03 -56.34
CA ALA A 579 -6.80 44.17 -55.28
C ALA A 579 -8.20 43.95 -55.87
N SER A 580 -9.08 43.28 -55.14
CA SER A 580 -10.42 43.79 -54.81
C SER A 580 -11.24 42.77 -54.01
N SER A 581 -11.96 43.31 -53.03
CA SER A 581 -13.16 42.76 -52.37
C SER A 581 -12.98 42.01 -51.05
N ILE A 582 -12.62 42.76 -50.00
CA ILE A 582 -12.98 42.48 -48.59
C ILE A 582 -13.75 43.70 -48.08
N LEU A 583 -15.09 43.61 -48.00
CA LEU A 583 -15.94 44.10 -46.91
C LEU A 583 -17.43 43.85 -47.26
N ALA A 584 -18.20 43.46 -46.23
CA ALA A 584 -19.65 43.27 -46.20
C ALA A 584 -20.20 41.88 -46.55
N LEU A 585 -20.15 40.98 -45.56
CA LEU A 585 -21.34 40.21 -45.16
C LEU A 585 -21.15 39.74 -43.71
N VAL A 586 -21.60 40.59 -42.78
CA VAL A 586 -22.03 40.20 -41.44
C VAL A 586 -23.48 39.78 -41.59
N CYS A 587 -23.74 38.48 -41.50
CA CYS A 587 -24.91 37.83 -40.91
C CYS A 587 -24.91 36.34 -41.27
N ASP A 588 -25.34 35.54 -40.31
CA ASP A 588 -25.62 34.10 -40.38
C ASP A 588 -24.45 33.12 -40.53
N SER A 589 -23.93 32.68 -39.37
CA SER A 589 -24.11 31.29 -38.91
C SER A 589 -23.33 31.06 -37.61
N ALA A 590 -23.77 31.69 -36.53
CA ALA A 590 -23.46 31.22 -35.19
C ALA A 590 -24.38 30.04 -34.87
N VAL A 591 -23.97 28.82 -35.22
CA VAL A 591 -24.45 27.62 -34.52
C VAL A 591 -23.39 27.29 -33.48
N GLY A 592 -23.39 28.07 -32.40
CA GLY A 592 -22.73 27.64 -31.17
C GLY A 592 -23.47 26.42 -30.66
N ARG A 593 -22.76 25.30 -30.46
CA ARG A 593 -23.27 24.19 -29.66
C ARG A 593 -23.32 24.69 -28.23
N GLU A 594 -24.47 25.25 -27.84
CA GLU A 594 -24.76 25.64 -26.46
C GLU A 594 -24.79 24.36 -25.62
N VAL A 595 -23.71 24.06 -24.89
CA VAL A 595 -23.71 22.99 -23.90
C VAL A 595 -24.61 23.46 -22.77
N ARG A 596 -25.89 23.07 -22.81
CA ARG A 596 -26.84 23.37 -21.73
C ARG A 596 -26.35 22.66 -20.47
N GLY A 597 -25.95 23.42 -19.46
CA GLY A 597 -25.68 22.90 -18.12
C GLY A 597 -27.00 22.55 -17.42
N TYR A 598 -26.92 21.72 -16.38
CA TYR A 598 -28.04 21.50 -15.47
C TYR A 598 -28.41 22.79 -14.73
N SER A 599 -29.70 23.05 -14.58
CA SER A 599 -30.19 24.10 -13.68
C SER A 599 -30.19 23.58 -12.24
N TYR A 600 -29.93 24.44 -11.25
CA TYR A 600 -30.01 24.06 -9.83
C TYR A 600 -31.36 23.43 -9.51
N GLY A 601 -31.37 22.26 -8.87
CA GLY A 601 -32.57 21.48 -8.56
C GLY A 601 -33.09 20.59 -9.70
N GLN A 602 -32.51 20.65 -10.90
CA GLN A 602 -32.93 19.80 -12.02
C GLN A 602 -32.61 18.33 -11.76
N GLN A 603 -33.56 17.44 -12.06
CA GLN A 603 -33.39 16.00 -11.90
C GLN A 603 -32.39 15.42 -12.93
N ILE A 604 -31.53 14.53 -12.43
CA ILE A 604 -30.49 13.81 -13.15
C ILE A 604 -30.80 12.31 -13.02
N PRO A 605 -31.31 11.64 -14.07
CA PRO A 605 -31.66 10.23 -13.98
C PRO A 605 -30.41 9.35 -13.84
N VAL A 606 -30.49 8.30 -13.02
CA VAL A 606 -29.44 7.29 -12.85
C VAL A 606 -29.75 6.06 -13.70
N SER A 607 -28.78 5.63 -14.51
CA SER A 607 -28.87 4.39 -15.29
C SER A 607 -27.72 3.44 -14.92
N CYS A 608 -27.99 2.14 -14.82
CA CYS A 608 -27.03 1.13 -14.39
C CYS A 608 -26.79 0.10 -15.48
N LEU A 609 -25.59 -0.47 -15.47
CA LEU A 609 -25.16 -1.46 -16.44
C LEU A 609 -26.05 -2.71 -16.32
N ASN A 610 -26.60 -3.15 -17.46
CA ASN A 610 -27.45 -4.32 -17.51
C ASN A 610 -26.61 -5.60 -17.47
N ARG A 611 -27.05 -6.57 -16.67
CA ARG A 611 -26.35 -7.85 -16.48
C ARG A 611 -27.31 -9.02 -16.57
N THR A 612 -26.80 -10.15 -17.04
CA THR A 612 -27.53 -11.42 -17.04
C THR A 612 -27.75 -11.89 -15.61
N ILE A 613 -28.94 -12.41 -15.31
CA ILE A 613 -29.35 -12.80 -13.96
C ILE A 613 -28.53 -14.00 -13.42
N ASP A 614 -28.15 -14.94 -14.30
CA ASP A 614 -27.51 -16.21 -13.88
C ASP A 614 -25.99 -16.13 -13.70
N SER A 615 -25.29 -15.37 -14.56
CA SER A 615 -23.82 -15.29 -14.58
C SER A 615 -23.28 -13.90 -14.24
N GLY A 616 -24.15 -12.89 -14.14
CA GLY A 616 -23.75 -11.49 -13.96
C GLY A 616 -22.89 -10.92 -15.09
N GLU A 617 -22.86 -11.55 -16.26
CA GLU A 617 -22.19 -11.03 -17.46
C GLU A 617 -22.88 -9.77 -17.98
N HIS A 618 -22.11 -8.88 -18.62
CA HIS A 618 -22.67 -7.67 -19.21
C HIS A 618 -23.55 -8.02 -20.41
N ILE A 619 -24.72 -7.40 -20.49
CA ILE A 619 -25.58 -7.53 -21.67
C ILE A 619 -25.15 -6.47 -22.68
N GLU A 620 -24.77 -6.92 -23.87
CA GLU A 620 -24.48 -6.06 -25.01
C GLU A 620 -25.68 -6.00 -25.96
N ASP A 621 -25.87 -4.85 -26.62
CA ASP A 621 -26.82 -4.75 -27.72
C ASP A 621 -26.30 -5.47 -28.99
N LYS A 622 -27.12 -5.49 -30.05
CA LYS A 622 -26.77 -6.17 -31.31
C LYS A 622 -25.53 -5.59 -32.01
N LEU A 623 -25.01 -4.46 -31.55
CA LEU A 623 -23.82 -3.79 -32.08
C LEU A 623 -22.59 -3.98 -31.17
N GLY A 624 -22.71 -4.75 -30.09
CA GLY A 624 -21.63 -5.01 -29.14
C GLY A 624 -21.41 -3.87 -28.13
N HIS A 625 -22.40 -3.00 -27.93
CA HIS A 625 -22.31 -1.94 -26.93
C HIS A 625 -22.98 -2.35 -25.62
N LEU A 626 -22.34 -2.02 -24.51
CA LEU A 626 -22.87 -2.24 -23.16
C LEU A 626 -24.25 -1.59 -22.99
N GLN A 627 -25.24 -2.40 -22.62
CA GLN A 627 -26.60 -1.93 -22.37
C GLN A 627 -26.69 -1.34 -20.96
N TYR A 628 -27.32 -0.16 -20.82
CA TYR A 628 -27.64 0.44 -19.53
C TYR A 628 -29.16 0.57 -19.39
N ILE A 629 -29.70 0.17 -18.24
CA ILE A 629 -31.13 0.26 -17.89
C ILE A 629 -31.32 1.29 -16.77
N SER A 630 -32.51 1.88 -16.65
CA SER A 630 -32.82 2.77 -15.54
C SER A 630 -32.68 2.05 -14.20
N PHE A 631 -32.27 2.77 -13.16
CA PHE A 631 -32.35 2.24 -11.79
C PHE A 631 -33.80 1.79 -11.48
N PRO A 632 -34.02 0.77 -10.61
CA PRO A 632 -35.36 0.37 -10.21
C PRO A 632 -36.25 1.55 -9.79
N THR A 633 -37.54 1.46 -10.14
CA THR A 633 -38.53 2.48 -9.79
C THR A 633 -38.65 2.59 -8.27
N CYS A 634 -38.47 3.80 -7.74
CA CYS A 634 -38.69 4.10 -6.33
C CYS A 634 -40.19 4.34 -6.11
N ASN A 635 -40.78 3.68 -5.11
CA ASN A 635 -42.21 3.83 -4.81
C ASN A 635 -42.56 5.29 -4.43
N GLU A 636 -41.68 5.96 -3.67
CA GLU A 636 -41.88 7.32 -3.18
C GLU A 636 -42.07 8.35 -4.30
N THR A 637 -41.45 8.12 -5.46
CA THR A 637 -41.50 9.03 -6.62
C THR A 637 -42.27 8.45 -7.80
N SER A 638 -42.62 7.16 -7.76
CA SER A 638 -43.13 6.39 -8.90
C SER A 638 -42.22 6.49 -10.15
N LEU A 639 -40.95 6.82 -9.97
CA LEU A 639 -39.95 7.04 -11.01
C LEU A 639 -38.62 6.36 -10.63
N PRO A 640 -37.77 6.00 -11.62
CA PRO A 640 -36.39 5.59 -11.37
C PRO A 640 -35.62 6.62 -10.53
N LEU A 641 -34.60 6.15 -9.79
CA LEU A 641 -33.73 7.02 -8.99
C LEU A 641 -33.16 8.17 -9.82
N ALA A 642 -33.37 9.40 -9.35
CA ALA A 642 -32.82 10.61 -9.94
C ALA A 642 -32.24 11.53 -8.86
N LEU A 643 -31.08 12.12 -9.13
CA LEU A 643 -30.41 13.08 -8.24
C LEU A 643 -30.82 14.51 -8.61
N ARG A 644 -30.92 15.45 -7.67
CA ARG A 644 -31.15 16.86 -8.02
C ARG A 644 -29.83 17.64 -8.07
N TYR A 645 -29.55 18.27 -9.22
CA TYR A 645 -28.30 19.00 -9.44
C TYR A 645 -28.11 20.12 -8.40
N GLY A 646 -27.01 20.06 -7.64
CA GLY A 646 -26.65 21.07 -6.64
C GLY A 646 -27.44 21.05 -5.33
N VAL A 647 -28.41 20.14 -5.18
CA VAL A 647 -29.20 20.01 -3.94
C VAL A 647 -28.58 18.93 -3.05
N THR A 648 -28.13 19.31 -1.86
CA THR A 648 -27.77 18.34 -0.82
C THR A 648 -29.07 17.82 -0.21
N GLU A 649 -29.32 16.52 -0.31
CA GLU A 649 -30.58 15.88 0.09
C GLU A 649 -30.36 14.45 0.56
N THR A 650 -31.33 13.88 1.29
CA THR A 650 -31.38 12.43 1.55
C THR A 650 -32.56 11.87 0.75
N ILE A 651 -32.28 10.94 -0.16
CA ILE A 651 -33.27 10.31 -1.05
C ILE A 651 -33.52 8.88 -0.56
N SER A 652 -34.74 8.57 -0.15
CA SER A 652 -35.16 7.19 0.09
C SER A 652 -35.80 6.62 -1.17
N CYS A 653 -35.36 5.45 -1.59
CA CYS A 653 -35.89 4.71 -2.73
C CYS A 653 -36.31 3.31 -2.28
N THR A 654 -37.61 3.10 -2.14
CA THR A 654 -38.20 1.82 -1.77
C THR A 654 -38.63 1.05 -3.02
N ILE A 655 -38.10 -0.15 -3.16
CA ILE A 655 -38.53 -1.13 -4.16
C ILE A 655 -39.60 -1.98 -3.48
N ASP A 656 -40.86 -1.88 -3.91
CA ASP A 656 -42.02 -2.45 -3.20
C ASP A 656 -42.01 -3.98 -3.09
N SER A 657 -41.50 -4.66 -4.11
CA SER A 657 -41.36 -6.11 -4.08
C SER A 657 -40.13 -6.49 -4.87
N LEU A 658 -39.16 -7.09 -4.18
CA LEU A 658 -37.94 -7.56 -4.79
C LEU A 658 -38.22 -8.83 -5.61
N SER A 659 -38.21 -8.71 -6.94
CA SER A 659 -38.36 -9.87 -7.83
C SER A 659 -37.24 -10.88 -7.60
N ASP A 660 -37.50 -12.15 -7.91
CA ASP A 660 -36.47 -13.21 -7.85
C ASP A 660 -35.24 -12.83 -8.69
N ASP A 661 -35.46 -12.24 -9.87
CA ASP A 661 -34.40 -11.79 -10.77
C ASP A 661 -33.51 -10.71 -10.13
N MET A 662 -34.11 -9.72 -9.47
CA MET A 662 -33.37 -8.65 -8.79
C MET A 662 -32.64 -9.19 -7.55
N TYR A 663 -33.25 -10.13 -6.83
CA TYR A 663 -32.62 -10.79 -5.69
C TYR A 663 -31.35 -11.54 -6.11
N HIS A 664 -31.42 -12.32 -7.20
CA HIS A 664 -30.27 -13.05 -7.74
C HIS A 664 -29.17 -12.12 -8.26
N LEU A 665 -29.56 -11.00 -8.85
CA LEU A 665 -28.59 -9.98 -9.28
C LEU A 665 -27.88 -9.32 -8.08
N LEU A 666 -28.60 -9.01 -6.98
CA LEU A 666 -27.99 -8.52 -5.74
C LEU A 666 -27.09 -9.57 -5.07
N GLU A 667 -27.49 -10.84 -5.10
CA GLU A 667 -26.68 -11.97 -4.65
C GLU A 667 -25.38 -12.05 -5.45
N TYR A 668 -25.42 -11.91 -6.78
CA TYR A 668 -24.22 -11.89 -7.62
C TYR A 668 -23.27 -10.75 -7.25
N TYR A 669 -23.77 -9.53 -7.07
CA TYR A 669 -22.94 -8.37 -6.71
C TYR A 669 -22.26 -8.57 -5.35
N VAL A 670 -22.97 -9.09 -4.36
CA VAL A 670 -22.43 -9.37 -3.03
C VAL A 670 -21.46 -10.56 -3.06
N HIS A 671 -21.78 -11.64 -3.78
CA HIS A 671 -20.95 -12.84 -3.83
C HIS A 671 -19.64 -12.61 -4.58
N SER A 672 -19.67 -11.79 -5.65
CA SER A 672 -18.53 -11.53 -6.52
C SER A 672 -17.72 -10.30 -6.11
N ASP A 673 -18.11 -9.63 -5.03
CA ASP A 673 -17.56 -8.32 -4.60
C ASP A 673 -17.50 -7.31 -5.77
N ALA A 674 -18.51 -7.37 -6.64
CA ALA A 674 -18.59 -6.56 -7.86
C ALA A 674 -19.44 -5.32 -7.58
N PRO A 675 -18.98 -4.10 -7.95
CA PRO A 675 -19.79 -2.92 -7.75
C PRO A 675 -20.92 -2.84 -8.78
N LEU A 676 -22.05 -2.26 -8.36
CA LEU A 676 -23.11 -1.86 -9.26
C LEU A 676 -22.64 -0.61 -10.03
N SER A 677 -22.28 -0.81 -11.30
CA SER A 677 -21.78 0.26 -12.18
C SER A 677 -22.96 1.01 -12.80
N CYS A 678 -23.11 2.27 -12.43
CA CYS A 678 -24.11 3.19 -12.96
C CYS A 678 -23.47 4.41 -13.62
N ARG A 679 -24.31 5.25 -14.21
CA ARG A 679 -23.91 6.49 -14.88
C ARG A 679 -25.05 7.50 -14.88
N ILE A 680 -24.68 8.78 -14.91
CA ILE A 680 -25.58 9.92 -15.07
C ILE A 680 -25.21 10.72 -16.32
N PRO A 681 -26.16 11.41 -16.99
CA PRO A 681 -25.83 12.23 -18.15
C PRO A 681 -24.96 13.43 -17.74
N THR A 682 -24.01 13.84 -18.58
CA THR A 682 -23.18 15.04 -18.31
C THR A 682 -23.91 16.36 -18.63
N SER A 683 -25.05 16.28 -19.30
CA SER A 683 -25.92 17.42 -19.64
C SER A 683 -27.39 16.98 -19.63
N PRO A 684 -28.35 17.88 -19.38
CA PRO A 684 -29.78 17.59 -19.45
C PRO A 684 -30.16 16.82 -20.71
N LEU A 685 -30.87 15.70 -20.52
CA LEU A 685 -31.50 14.99 -21.62
C LEU A 685 -32.56 15.92 -22.23
N SER A 686 -32.48 16.17 -23.53
CA SER A 686 -33.44 17.02 -24.24
C SER A 686 -34.80 16.30 -24.31
N GLY A 687 -35.66 16.58 -23.34
CA GLY A 687 -37.03 16.10 -23.29
C GLY A 687 -37.60 16.20 -21.88
N ASN A 688 -38.38 17.24 -21.61
CA ASN A 688 -39.38 17.19 -20.54
C ASN A 688 -40.64 17.91 -21.05
N PRO A 689 -41.82 17.26 -21.07
CA PRO A 689 -43.05 17.93 -21.43
C PRO A 689 -43.59 18.74 -20.24
N THR A 690 -44.04 19.96 -20.58
CA THR A 690 -45.06 20.77 -19.91
C THR A 690 -44.70 21.56 -18.64
N SER A 691 -44.43 22.85 -18.87
CA SER A 691 -45.09 23.93 -18.13
C SER A 691 -46.56 24.04 -18.60
N THR A 692 -47.51 23.88 -17.69
CA THR A 692 -48.94 24.13 -17.94
C THR A 692 -49.27 25.62 -17.84
N SER A 693 -49.92 26.17 -18.86
CA SER A 693 -50.79 27.35 -18.77
C SER A 693 -52.26 26.93 -18.78
N SER A 694 -53.03 27.61 -17.95
CA SER A 694 -54.47 27.53 -17.66
C SER A 694 -55.44 27.38 -18.84
N GLU A 695 -56.49 26.55 -18.71
CA GLU A 695 -57.90 27.00 -18.58
C GLU A 695 -58.95 25.86 -18.63
N SER A 696 -59.90 25.96 -17.67
CA SER A 696 -61.34 25.66 -17.78
C SER A 696 -61.88 24.21 -17.73
N SER A 697 -63.02 24.14 -17.03
CA SER A 697 -63.75 23.01 -16.48
C SER A 697 -64.76 22.34 -17.43
N SER A 698 -64.99 21.02 -17.30
CA SER A 698 -66.32 20.42 -17.06
C SER A 698 -66.30 18.87 -16.95
N ASN A 699 -67.26 18.34 -16.19
CA ASN A 699 -67.48 16.96 -15.70
C ASN A 699 -67.45 15.81 -16.73
N SER A 700 -66.91 14.63 -16.36
CA SER A 700 -67.67 13.46 -15.86
C SER A 700 -66.94 12.10 -16.00
N LYS A 701 -67.03 11.29 -14.93
CA LYS A 701 -67.03 9.80 -14.83
C LYS A 701 -66.10 8.92 -15.70
N SER A 702 -65.33 8.09 -14.99
CA SER A 702 -65.26 6.60 -15.03
C SER A 702 -63.85 6.00 -15.18
N LYS A 703 -63.64 4.90 -14.43
CA LYS A 703 -62.45 4.05 -14.34
C LYS A 703 -62.07 3.43 -15.70
N LYS A 704 -60.77 3.35 -16.02
CA LYS A 704 -60.02 2.11 -16.29
C LYS A 704 -58.54 2.38 -16.62
N ASP A 705 -57.75 1.34 -16.43
CA ASP A 705 -56.31 1.16 -16.60
C ASP A 705 -55.72 1.80 -17.87
N GLU A 706 -54.58 2.51 -17.75
CA GLU A 706 -53.68 2.77 -18.88
C GLU A 706 -52.21 2.63 -18.48
N GLU A 707 -51.55 1.81 -19.30
CA GLU A 707 -50.19 1.29 -19.31
C GLU A 707 -49.20 2.35 -19.84
N TYR A 708 -48.10 2.61 -19.13
CA TYR A 708 -47.07 3.55 -19.61
C TYR A 708 -46.19 2.87 -20.67
N GLN A 709 -46.36 3.28 -21.93
CA GLN A 709 -45.59 2.79 -23.07
C GLN A 709 -44.12 3.20 -23.02
N VAL A 710 -43.25 2.23 -23.31
CA VAL A 710 -41.82 2.40 -23.59
C VAL A 710 -41.65 3.03 -24.97
N VAL A 711 -41.05 4.22 -25.05
CA VAL A 711 -40.65 4.84 -26.32
C VAL A 711 -39.25 4.32 -26.69
N PRO A 712 -39.05 3.66 -27.84
CA PRO A 712 -37.73 3.33 -28.36
C PRO A 712 -37.14 4.56 -29.07
N VAL A 713 -35.85 4.86 -28.85
CA VAL A 713 -35.13 5.87 -29.63
C VAL A 713 -34.13 5.17 -30.55
N ASP A 714 -34.58 5.06 -31.80
CA ASP A 714 -33.93 4.91 -33.11
C ASP A 714 -33.09 3.66 -33.45
N SER A 715 -33.79 2.74 -34.11
CA SER A 715 -33.36 2.05 -35.32
C SER A 715 -33.58 2.93 -36.55
N ASP A 716 -32.63 2.99 -37.49
CA ASP A 716 -32.93 3.41 -38.87
C ASP A 716 -32.23 2.50 -39.89
N ASP A 717 -33.05 1.85 -40.72
CA ASP A 717 -32.71 0.93 -41.82
C ASP A 717 -32.37 1.70 -43.11
N GLY A 718 -31.48 1.14 -43.92
CA GLY A 718 -30.83 1.86 -45.04
C GLY A 718 -31.57 1.90 -46.39
N SER A 719 -31.11 2.80 -47.27
CA SER A 719 -30.80 2.55 -48.69
C SER A 719 -30.34 3.83 -49.43
N GLY A 720 -29.25 3.74 -50.21
CA GLY A 720 -29.01 4.58 -51.38
C GLY A 720 -27.97 5.72 -51.31
N ALA A 721 -26.79 5.44 -51.91
CA ALA A 721 -25.91 6.37 -52.64
C ALA A 721 -25.11 7.47 -51.89
N GLY A 722 -23.81 7.19 -51.72
CA GLY A 722 -22.68 8.08 -52.05
C GLY A 722 -22.63 9.50 -51.47
N GLY A 723 -21.82 9.71 -50.43
CA GLY A 723 -21.38 11.04 -50.01
C GLY A 723 -20.72 11.03 -48.63
N SER A 724 -19.50 11.56 -48.54
CA SER A 724 -18.70 11.74 -47.32
C SER A 724 -19.42 12.43 -46.15
N GLY A 725 -19.20 11.98 -44.90
CA GLY A 725 -19.43 12.83 -43.71
C GLY A 725 -19.65 12.13 -42.36
N ALA A 726 -18.87 12.58 -41.36
CA ALA A 726 -19.15 12.69 -39.91
C ALA A 726 -19.41 11.44 -39.03
N ALA A 727 -18.59 11.33 -37.98
CA ALA A 727 -18.69 10.38 -36.88
C ALA A 727 -19.94 10.63 -35.99
N ALA A 728 -20.62 9.54 -35.62
CA ALA A 728 -21.75 9.54 -34.69
C ALA A 728 -21.29 9.78 -33.24
N GLY A 729 -21.75 10.87 -32.61
CA GLY A 729 -21.44 11.23 -31.23
C GLY A 729 -22.63 11.02 -30.30
N GLY A 730 -22.50 10.07 -29.34
CA GLY A 730 -23.41 9.93 -28.21
C GLY A 730 -23.14 10.98 -27.12
N LEU A 731 -24.16 11.28 -26.30
CA LEU A 731 -24.02 12.17 -25.13
C LEU A 731 -22.97 11.62 -24.14
N PRO A 732 -22.11 12.47 -23.55
CA PRO A 732 -21.18 12.00 -22.52
C PRO A 732 -21.97 11.63 -21.25
N TYR A 733 -21.48 10.62 -20.53
CA TYR A 733 -22.01 10.18 -19.24
C TYR A 733 -20.90 10.18 -18.18
N THR A 734 -21.24 10.55 -16.95
CA THR A 734 -20.34 10.46 -15.78
C THR A 734 -20.57 9.13 -15.06
N PRO A 735 -19.52 8.32 -14.84
CA PRO A 735 -19.65 7.06 -14.11
C PRO A 735 -20.00 7.28 -12.63
N LEU A 736 -20.89 6.43 -12.11
CA LEU A 736 -21.36 6.37 -10.73
C LEU A 736 -21.26 4.92 -10.25
N THR A 737 -20.37 4.64 -9.32
CA THR A 737 -20.12 3.29 -8.81
C THR A 737 -20.78 3.13 -7.45
N ILE A 738 -21.66 2.15 -7.28
CA ILE A 738 -22.30 1.81 -6.00
C ILE A 738 -21.70 0.51 -5.48
N ALA A 739 -20.94 0.55 -4.39
CA ALA A 739 -20.35 -0.63 -3.78
C ALA A 739 -21.37 -1.36 -2.89
N LEU A 740 -21.86 -2.51 -3.34
CA LEU A 740 -22.76 -3.38 -2.57
C LEU A 740 -21.94 -4.43 -1.82
N GLN A 741 -21.84 -4.29 -0.50
CA GLN A 741 -21.16 -5.27 0.36
C GLN A 741 -22.18 -6.04 1.18
N GLY A 742 -21.91 -7.32 1.47
CA GLY A 742 -22.84 -8.14 2.23
C GLY A 742 -22.36 -9.56 2.48
N THR A 743 -23.23 -10.38 3.06
CA THR A 743 -23.01 -11.82 3.24
C THR A 743 -24.24 -12.60 2.82
N LEU A 744 -24.05 -13.71 2.13
CA LEU A 744 -25.13 -14.63 1.78
C LEU A 744 -25.45 -15.55 2.97
N GLN A 745 -26.72 -15.62 3.36
CA GLN A 745 -27.22 -16.59 4.34
C GLN A 745 -28.15 -17.59 3.65
N ARG A 746 -28.35 -18.77 4.26
CA ARG A 746 -29.11 -19.88 3.64
C ARG A 746 -30.56 -19.54 3.23
N SER A 747 -31.17 -18.48 3.78
CA SER A 747 -32.56 -18.10 3.50
C SER A 747 -32.77 -16.64 3.08
N HIS A 748 -31.72 -15.83 3.05
CA HIS A 748 -31.80 -14.39 2.77
C HIS A 748 -30.41 -13.82 2.48
N LEU A 749 -30.36 -12.65 1.85
CA LEU A 749 -29.14 -11.90 1.62
C LEU A 749 -29.01 -10.83 2.72
N HIS A 750 -27.80 -10.61 3.23
CA HIS A 750 -27.55 -9.60 4.26
C HIS A 750 -26.63 -8.50 3.69
N ILE A 751 -27.20 -7.37 3.27
CA ILE A 751 -26.46 -6.25 2.64
C ILE A 751 -26.03 -5.25 3.71
N TRP A 752 -24.78 -4.84 3.77
CA TRP A 752 -24.28 -3.91 4.79
C TRP A 752 -24.90 -2.51 4.66
N THR A 753 -25.09 -1.84 5.79
CA THR A 753 -25.72 -0.52 5.85
C THR A 753 -24.79 0.63 5.46
N ASP A 754 -23.48 0.42 5.32
CA ASP A 754 -22.53 1.48 4.95
C ASP A 754 -22.02 1.25 3.52
N MET A 755 -22.74 1.74 2.51
CA MET A 755 -22.35 1.58 1.10
C MET A 755 -21.63 2.83 0.59
N ASN A 756 -20.51 2.63 -0.09
CA ASN A 756 -19.79 3.73 -0.74
C ASN A 756 -20.32 3.93 -2.16
N VAL A 757 -20.82 5.14 -2.46
CA VAL A 757 -21.09 5.58 -3.82
C VAL A 757 -20.00 6.54 -4.29
N LEU A 758 -19.31 6.18 -5.37
CA LEU A 758 -18.21 6.95 -5.96
C LEU A 758 -18.63 7.50 -7.32
N MET A 759 -18.63 8.83 -7.48
CA MET A 759 -18.81 9.48 -8.79
C MET A 759 -17.45 9.85 -9.36
N HIS A 760 -17.07 9.27 -10.50
CA HIS A 760 -15.74 9.45 -11.07
C HIS A 760 -15.66 10.75 -11.89
N GLN A 761 -14.86 11.72 -11.45
CA GLN A 761 -14.43 12.86 -12.27
C GLN A 761 -12.97 12.64 -12.71
N LEU A 762 -12.73 12.43 -14.01
CA LEU A 762 -11.39 12.24 -14.55
C LEU A 762 -10.78 13.59 -14.99
N SER A 763 -9.69 13.95 -14.30
CA SER A 763 -8.71 15.02 -14.55
C SER A 763 -9.07 16.48 -14.22
N THR A 764 -8.21 17.10 -13.39
CA THR A 764 -7.62 18.40 -13.69
C THR A 764 -6.11 18.34 -13.47
N VAL A 765 -5.39 18.83 -14.48
CA VAL A 765 -3.94 19.00 -14.54
C VAL A 765 -3.51 20.12 -13.60
N GLU A 766 -2.36 19.97 -12.94
CA GLU A 766 -1.70 21.01 -12.16
C GLU A 766 -1.55 22.32 -12.96
N SER A 767 -1.92 23.45 -12.36
CA SER A 767 -1.43 24.76 -12.80
C SER A 767 -0.80 25.53 -11.63
N PRO A 768 0.29 26.29 -11.84
CA PRO A 768 1.10 26.81 -10.75
C PRO A 768 0.59 28.16 -10.20
N ARG A 769 0.41 28.20 -8.87
CA ARG A 769 0.47 29.34 -7.91
C ARG A 769 -0.19 30.69 -8.27
N LYS A 770 -1.07 31.18 -7.38
CA LYS A 770 -0.92 32.48 -6.64
C LYS A 770 -2.07 32.77 -5.66
N LYS A 771 -1.72 33.43 -4.54
CA LYS A 771 -2.63 34.01 -3.53
C LYS A 771 -3.33 35.27 -4.08
N SER A 772 -4.66 35.33 -3.98
CA SER A 772 -5.41 36.56 -3.69
C SER A 772 -6.84 36.23 -3.26
N ALA A 773 -7.30 36.86 -2.18
CA ALA A 773 -8.65 36.72 -1.65
C ALA A 773 -9.69 37.45 -2.53
N ALA A 774 -10.76 36.74 -2.91
CA ALA A 774 -12.01 37.33 -3.40
C ALA A 774 -13.18 36.35 -3.14
N LYS A 775 -14.31 36.88 -2.64
CA LYS A 775 -15.58 36.18 -2.42
C LYS A 775 -16.09 35.60 -3.75
N TYR A 776 -16.36 34.29 -3.80
CA TYR A 776 -17.13 33.67 -4.87
C TYR A 776 -18.27 32.80 -4.34
N SER A 777 -19.39 32.94 -5.05
CA SER A 777 -20.69 32.28 -4.95
C SER A 777 -20.60 30.76 -5.06
N SER A 778 -21.55 30.07 -4.42
CA SER A 778 -21.71 28.62 -4.36
C SER A 778 -21.86 27.95 -5.74
N THR A 779 -20.96 27.01 -6.06
CA THR A 779 -21.05 26.13 -7.25
C THR A 779 -20.80 24.67 -6.81
N PRO A 780 -21.66 23.67 -7.09
CA PRO A 780 -21.65 22.39 -6.37
C PRO A 780 -20.68 21.32 -6.94
N GLY A 781 -20.39 20.25 -6.16
CA GLY A 781 -19.37 19.21 -6.41
C GLY A 781 -19.84 17.79 -6.01
N TYR A 782 -18.96 16.81 -5.82
CA TYR A 782 -19.29 15.36 -5.82
C TYR A 782 -20.24 14.86 -4.71
N VAL A 783 -21.01 13.82 -5.07
CA VAL A 783 -22.00 13.09 -4.26
C VAL A 783 -21.33 12.13 -3.25
N VAL A 784 -21.83 12.06 -2.01
CA VAL A 784 -21.41 11.10 -0.96
C VAL A 784 -22.62 10.42 -0.31
N ALA A 785 -23.19 9.38 -0.94
CA ALA A 785 -24.31 8.56 -0.42
C ALA A 785 -23.87 7.09 -0.27
N GLY A 786 -24.42 6.16 0.53
CA GLY A 786 -25.68 6.08 1.29
C GLY A 786 -25.75 4.75 2.09
N ALA A 787 -26.87 4.50 2.78
CA ALA A 787 -27.12 3.31 3.60
C ALA A 787 -28.34 2.51 3.09
N ALA A 788 -28.22 1.20 2.93
CA ALA A 788 -29.35 0.33 2.55
C ALA A 788 -30.00 -0.27 3.80
N TYR A 789 -31.34 -0.20 3.92
CA TYR A 789 -32.02 -1.08 4.84
C TYR A 789 -33.37 -1.69 4.41
N SER A 790 -33.65 -2.92 4.86
CA SER A 790 -34.94 -3.61 4.73
C SER A 790 -35.66 -3.43 6.05
N LEU A 791 -36.90 -2.97 5.96
CA LEU A 791 -37.78 -2.86 7.11
C LEU A 791 -38.50 -4.22 7.27
N PRO A 792 -38.16 -5.06 8.27
CA PRO A 792 -39.16 -5.99 8.76
C PRO A 792 -40.23 -5.15 9.45
N GLU A 793 -41.51 -5.35 9.08
CA GLU A 793 -42.68 -4.63 9.60
C GLU A 793 -42.46 -4.05 11.02
N LEU A 794 -42.10 -2.78 11.10
CA LEU A 794 -42.19 -1.98 12.32
C LEU A 794 -43.66 -1.58 12.50
N HIS A 795 -44.54 -2.59 12.58
CA HIS A 795 -45.76 -2.38 13.34
C HIS A 795 -45.33 -2.27 14.81
N SER A 796 -45.57 -1.09 15.38
CA SER A 796 -45.43 -0.87 16.82
C SER A 796 -46.04 -2.06 17.57
N LYS A 797 -45.33 -2.58 18.57
CA LYS A 797 -45.92 -3.56 19.50
C LYS A 797 -47.07 -2.97 20.32
N ASP A 798 -47.43 -1.71 20.10
CA ASP A 798 -48.59 -1.05 20.70
C ASP A 798 -49.24 -0.06 19.70
N PRO A 799 -50.45 -0.33 19.18
CA PRO A 799 -51.18 0.57 18.27
C PRO A 799 -51.60 1.90 18.90
N GLU A 800 -51.49 2.05 20.24
CA GLU A 800 -51.95 3.24 20.95
C GLU A 800 -50.86 4.31 21.15
N ASN A 801 -49.60 4.07 20.78
CA ASN A 801 -48.52 5.07 20.92
C ASN A 801 -47.42 4.94 19.84
N PRO A 802 -47.55 5.61 18.69
CA PRO A 802 -46.53 5.60 17.63
C PRO A 802 -45.29 6.42 18.04
N LEU A 803 -44.11 5.99 17.57
CA LEU A 803 -42.84 6.71 17.77
C LEU A 803 -42.90 8.09 17.10
N SER A 804 -42.26 9.08 17.73
CA SER A 804 -42.09 10.40 17.12
C SER A 804 -40.96 10.39 16.09
N ALA A 805 -41.01 11.31 15.11
CA ALA A 805 -39.99 11.41 14.06
C ALA A 805 -38.56 11.62 14.61
N GLU A 806 -38.43 12.27 15.76
CA GLU A 806 -37.13 12.46 16.44
C GLU A 806 -36.62 11.17 17.11
N GLU A 807 -37.51 10.28 17.58
CA GLU A 807 -37.14 8.96 18.11
C GLU A 807 -36.77 7.98 17.00
N GLU A 808 -37.45 8.08 15.85
CA GLU A 808 -37.12 7.33 14.64
C GLU A 808 -35.75 7.73 14.08
N ASP A 809 -35.49 9.04 13.98
CA ASP A 809 -34.18 9.59 13.59
C ASP A 809 -33.07 9.25 14.61
N ALA A 810 -33.37 9.24 15.91
CA ALA A 810 -32.41 8.85 16.95
C ALA A 810 -32.04 7.36 16.87
N ALA A 811 -33.02 6.48 16.64
CA ALA A 811 -32.77 5.06 16.43
C ALA A 811 -31.95 4.80 15.15
N ILE A 812 -32.20 5.57 14.09
CA ILE A 812 -31.42 5.55 12.84
C ILE A 812 -29.96 6.00 13.07
N ILE A 813 -29.75 7.04 13.88
CA ILE A 813 -28.40 7.56 14.20
C ILE A 813 -27.62 6.65 15.16
N GLU A 814 -28.30 6.01 16.11
CA GLU A 814 -27.68 5.09 17.06
C GLU A 814 -27.21 3.78 16.37
N ASN A 815 -28.01 3.27 15.42
CA ASN A 815 -27.64 2.10 14.61
C ASN A 815 -26.50 2.37 13.62
N ALA A 816 -26.27 3.62 13.22
CA ALA A 816 -25.15 4.04 12.36
C ALA A 816 -23.80 4.16 13.10
N ARG A 817 -23.76 4.04 14.44
CA ARG A 817 -22.54 4.29 15.24
C ARG A 817 -21.72 3.05 15.61
N ASN A 818 -22.15 1.83 15.28
CA ASN A 818 -21.48 0.60 15.75
C ASN A 818 -21.44 -0.55 14.70
N PRO A 819 -20.47 -0.58 13.78
CA PRO A 819 -20.54 -1.38 12.55
C PRO A 819 -20.24 -2.90 12.66
N TRP A 820 -20.08 -3.48 13.87
CA TRP A 820 -19.54 -4.85 14.03
C TRP A 820 -20.37 -5.80 14.92
N THR A 821 -21.68 -5.62 15.05
CA THR A 821 -22.56 -6.66 15.63
C THR A 821 -23.33 -7.43 14.56
N ALA A 822 -23.59 -8.73 14.82
CA ALA A 822 -24.47 -9.55 14.00
C ALA A 822 -25.90 -8.98 14.06
N GLY A 823 -26.20 -8.09 13.10
CA GLY A 823 -27.41 -7.28 13.06
C GLY A 823 -27.30 -6.00 12.22
N HIS A 824 -26.10 -5.59 11.76
CA HIS A 824 -25.88 -4.34 10.99
C HIS A 824 -25.75 -4.53 9.47
N GLY A 825 -26.45 -5.52 8.94
CA GLY A 825 -26.81 -5.55 7.54
C GLY A 825 -28.32 -5.60 7.46
N THR A 826 -28.82 -5.41 6.26
CA THR A 826 -30.22 -5.48 5.98
C THR A 826 -30.56 -6.80 5.38
N LYS A 827 -31.56 -7.42 6.00
CA LYS A 827 -32.10 -8.69 5.60
C LYS A 827 -32.93 -8.47 4.33
N VAL A 828 -32.34 -8.78 3.19
CA VAL A 828 -33.02 -8.76 1.91
C VAL A 828 -33.71 -10.10 1.71
N ILE A 829 -35.02 -10.08 1.52
CA ILE A 829 -35.85 -11.27 1.30
C ILE A 829 -36.58 -11.12 -0.04
N ARG A 830 -36.69 -12.23 -0.78
CA ARG A 830 -37.46 -12.29 -2.02
C ARG A 830 -38.90 -11.89 -1.77
N GLY A 831 -39.45 -11.06 -2.65
CA GLY A 831 -40.84 -10.60 -2.57
C GLY A 831 -41.11 -9.51 -1.52
N GLU A 832 -40.17 -9.21 -0.62
CA GLU A 832 -40.32 -8.15 0.38
C GLU A 832 -39.78 -6.80 -0.13
N PRO A 833 -40.24 -5.67 0.43
CA PRO A 833 -39.72 -4.36 0.09
C PRO A 833 -38.26 -4.18 0.51
N LEU A 834 -37.50 -3.42 -0.29
CA LEU A 834 -36.13 -3.01 0.02
C LEU A 834 -35.99 -1.49 -0.13
N THR A 835 -35.58 -0.81 0.94
CA THR A 835 -35.37 0.65 0.94
C THR A 835 -33.88 0.98 0.87
N LEU A 836 -33.49 1.79 -0.11
CA LEU A 836 -32.14 2.31 -0.28
C LEU A 836 -32.14 3.80 0.03
N VAL A 837 -31.36 4.23 1.03
CA VAL A 837 -31.28 5.64 1.45
C VAL A 837 -29.97 6.27 0.97
N PHE A 838 -30.06 7.23 0.06
CA PHE A 838 -28.94 7.93 -0.54
C PHE A 838 -28.77 9.33 0.06
N ARG A 839 -27.68 9.58 0.79
CA ARG A 839 -27.33 10.94 1.26
C ARG A 839 -26.54 11.69 0.18
N VAL A 840 -27.13 12.60 -0.56
CA VAL A 840 -26.45 13.39 -1.59
C VAL A 840 -25.86 14.67 -0.98
N SER A 841 -24.57 14.91 -1.17
CA SER A 841 -23.89 16.16 -0.77
C SER A 841 -23.14 16.76 -1.97
N TRP A 842 -22.86 18.07 -1.97
CA TRP A 842 -22.15 18.75 -3.05
C TRP A 842 -21.03 19.69 -2.55
N VAL A 843 -19.85 19.70 -3.18
CA VAL A 843 -18.64 20.50 -2.79
C VAL A 843 -18.38 21.74 -3.67
N PRO A 844 -18.01 22.92 -3.12
CA PRO A 844 -17.75 24.12 -3.92
C PRO A 844 -16.63 23.99 -4.99
N GLY A 845 -16.91 24.21 -6.29
CA GLY A 845 -15.87 24.52 -7.31
C GLY A 845 -15.86 23.73 -8.64
N ALA A 846 -16.89 22.98 -9.01
CA ALA A 846 -16.98 22.35 -10.33
C ALA A 846 -17.91 23.15 -11.27
N ASP A 847 -17.38 23.70 -12.36
CA ASP A 847 -18.17 24.54 -13.29
C ASP A 847 -19.01 23.73 -14.30
N SER A 848 -18.89 22.40 -14.33
CA SER A 848 -19.78 21.52 -15.11
C SER A 848 -19.65 20.03 -14.72
N LEU A 849 -20.62 19.21 -15.14
CA LEU A 849 -20.64 17.76 -14.98
C LEU A 849 -19.94 17.01 -16.15
N GLY A 850 -19.10 17.65 -16.98
CA GLY A 850 -18.63 17.07 -18.26
C GLY A 850 -17.15 17.27 -18.63
N TRP A 851 -16.72 16.51 -19.67
CA TRP A 851 -15.45 16.64 -20.39
C TRP A 851 -15.50 17.82 -21.38
N LEU A 852 -14.47 18.67 -21.43
CA LEU A 852 -14.29 19.67 -22.49
C LEU A 852 -13.48 19.08 -23.65
N ASP A 853 -14.02 19.22 -24.86
CA ASP A 853 -13.46 18.74 -26.13
C ASP A 853 -12.16 19.49 -26.50
N HIS A 854 -11.11 18.75 -26.86
CA HIS A 854 -9.80 19.32 -27.24
C HIS A 854 -9.86 19.84 -28.68
N SER A 855 -9.90 21.17 -28.86
CA SER A 855 -9.53 21.77 -30.15
C SER A 855 -8.60 22.97 -29.98
N HIS A 856 -7.38 22.77 -30.50
CA HIS A 856 -6.34 23.72 -30.93
C HIS A 856 -6.04 24.97 -30.07
N ALA A 857 -4.84 24.98 -29.48
CA ALA A 857 -4.09 26.22 -29.24
C ALA A 857 -2.63 26.07 -29.69
N HIS A 858 -2.39 26.42 -30.96
CA HIS A 858 -1.08 26.68 -31.54
C HIS A 858 -0.39 27.85 -30.80
N GLN A 859 0.83 27.66 -30.29
CA GLN A 859 1.72 28.77 -29.93
C GLN A 859 2.41 29.30 -31.19
N GLY A 860 1.86 30.38 -31.76
CA GLY A 860 2.54 31.22 -32.73
C GLY A 860 3.28 32.36 -32.02
N THR A 861 4.60 32.40 -32.14
CA THR A 861 5.45 33.52 -31.69
C THR A 861 5.19 34.76 -32.55
N THR A 862 4.75 35.86 -31.94
CA THR A 862 4.70 37.17 -32.58
C THR A 862 5.68 38.14 -31.93
N LEU A 863 6.35 38.93 -32.78
CA LEU A 863 7.46 39.86 -32.50
C LEU A 863 7.10 41.02 -31.53
N LEU A 864 5.86 41.08 -31.05
CA LEU A 864 5.38 42.13 -30.15
C LEU A 864 5.60 41.81 -28.66
N GLY A 865 5.79 40.53 -28.30
CA GLY A 865 6.02 40.10 -26.91
C GLY A 865 7.43 40.34 -26.35
N VAL A 866 8.38 40.68 -27.22
CA VAL A 866 9.79 40.91 -26.85
C VAL A 866 10.03 42.35 -26.37
N ILE A 867 9.25 43.31 -26.87
CA ILE A 867 9.43 44.74 -26.55
C ILE A 867 8.82 45.10 -25.17
N THR A 868 7.76 44.41 -24.74
CA THR A 868 7.10 44.67 -23.44
C THR A 868 7.92 44.18 -22.25
N LYS A 869 8.74 43.13 -22.42
CA LYS A 869 9.60 42.59 -21.36
C LYS A 869 10.87 43.41 -21.12
N LEU A 870 11.35 44.17 -22.11
CA LEU A 870 12.52 45.05 -21.95
C LEU A 870 12.20 46.32 -21.15
N ILE A 871 10.97 46.83 -21.24
CA ILE A 871 10.55 48.06 -20.53
C ILE A 871 10.34 47.80 -19.02
N PHE A 872 9.90 46.59 -18.65
CA PHE A 872 9.71 46.22 -17.24
C PHE A 872 11.02 45.99 -16.47
N PHE A 873 12.10 45.62 -17.15
CA PHE A 873 13.41 45.38 -16.49
C PHE A 873 14.18 46.67 -16.17
N VAL A 874 13.90 47.79 -16.85
CA VAL A 874 14.58 49.07 -16.60
C VAL A 874 13.93 49.86 -15.45
N MET A 875 12.65 49.64 -15.16
CA MET A 875 11.94 50.31 -14.05
C MET A 875 12.12 49.62 -12.68
N ALA A 876 12.41 48.31 -12.65
CA ALA A 876 12.57 47.56 -11.41
C ALA A 876 13.94 47.77 -10.71
N ALA A 877 14.95 48.27 -11.43
CA ALA A 877 16.29 48.52 -10.88
C ALA A 877 16.42 49.87 -10.13
N GLY A 878 15.46 50.80 -10.27
CA GLY A 878 15.52 52.13 -9.67
C GLY A 878 14.95 52.28 -8.26
N ILE A 879 14.05 51.37 -7.84
CA ILE A 879 13.25 51.57 -6.60
C ILE A 879 13.83 50.79 -5.40
N GLY A 880 14.60 49.71 -5.64
CA GLY A 880 15.26 48.94 -4.59
C GLY A 880 16.42 49.67 -3.89
N ALA A 881 17.06 50.63 -4.56
CA ALA A 881 18.21 51.37 -4.02
C ALA A 881 17.83 52.47 -3.01
N LEU A 882 16.56 52.89 -2.94
CA LEU A 882 16.09 53.92 -2.01
C LEU A 882 15.60 53.35 -0.67
N PHE A 883 15.14 52.09 -0.62
CA PHE A 883 14.66 51.46 0.62
C PHE A 883 15.78 50.89 1.51
N ALA A 884 16.92 50.52 0.92
CA ALA A 884 18.06 49.98 1.66
C ALA A 884 18.85 51.05 2.45
N SER A 885 18.72 52.34 2.10
CA SER A 885 19.44 53.44 2.78
C SER A 885 18.68 54.00 4.01
N TYR A 886 17.37 53.70 4.14
CA TYR A 886 16.54 54.20 5.25
C TYR A 886 16.54 53.28 6.48
N TYR A 887 16.72 51.97 6.29
CA TYR A 887 16.59 50.98 7.38
C TYR A 887 17.86 50.82 8.25
N GLN A 888 19.01 51.34 7.82
CA GLN A 888 20.28 51.21 8.55
C GLN A 888 20.55 52.36 9.54
N LYS A 889 19.61 53.28 9.76
CA LYS A 889 19.81 54.48 10.61
C LYS A 889 18.89 54.63 11.84
N VAL A 890 17.94 53.73 12.10
CA VAL A 890 16.94 53.96 13.18
C VAL A 890 16.96 52.95 14.35
N VAL A 891 17.59 51.78 14.24
CA VAL A 891 17.60 50.83 15.38
C VAL A 891 18.96 50.79 16.06
N ARG A 892 19.23 51.83 16.85
CA ARG A 892 20.28 51.83 17.88
C ARG A 892 19.90 52.79 19.01
N ARG A 893 19.03 52.38 19.94
CA ARG A 893 18.88 52.91 21.33
C ARG A 893 17.68 52.33 22.09
N GLY A 894 17.93 51.77 23.29
CA GLY A 894 17.04 51.64 24.47
C GLY A 894 15.79 50.75 24.32
N GLY A 895 15.29 49.97 25.28
CA GLY A 895 15.44 49.97 26.74
C GLY A 895 14.03 50.00 27.39
N GLY A 896 13.62 48.92 28.06
CA GLY A 896 12.66 48.88 29.19
C GLY A 896 11.15 49.08 28.97
N GLY A 897 10.34 48.23 29.65
CA GLY A 897 9.19 48.68 30.47
C GLY A 897 7.73 48.48 29.99
N TRP A 898 7.04 47.55 30.67
CA TRP A 898 5.71 47.68 31.34
C TRP A 898 4.35 47.74 30.60
N HIS A 899 3.41 46.88 31.09
CA HIS A 899 1.98 47.04 31.47
C HIS A 899 0.98 47.69 30.47
N GLY A 900 -0.30 47.33 30.36
CA GLY A 900 -1.24 46.50 31.12
C GLY A 900 -2.68 46.77 30.62
N ASP A 901 -3.60 45.92 31.07
CA ASP A 901 -5.07 46.07 31.23
C ASP A 901 -6.00 46.33 30.03
N GLY A 902 -6.84 45.32 29.77
CA GLY A 902 -8.14 45.42 29.13
C GLY A 902 -9.26 45.08 30.12
N ILE A 903 -10.15 46.05 30.30
CA ILE A 903 -11.24 46.18 31.28
C ILE A 903 -12.46 45.28 30.97
N LEU A 904 -12.93 44.59 32.03
CA LEU A 904 -14.29 44.17 32.44
C LEU A 904 -15.44 43.97 31.44
N GLY A 905 -16.13 42.82 31.58
CA GLY A 905 -17.56 42.68 31.27
C GLY A 905 -18.13 41.24 31.32
N ARG A 906 -18.37 40.67 32.51
CA ARG A 906 -19.33 39.57 32.80
C ARG A 906 -20.62 40.18 33.42
N PRO A 907 -21.74 39.47 33.77
CA PRO A 907 -22.07 38.02 33.78
C PRO A 907 -23.50 37.67 33.23
N PHE A 908 -23.94 36.39 33.18
CA PHE A 908 -24.84 35.79 34.20
C PHE A 908 -24.91 34.24 34.19
N LYS A 909 -25.18 33.67 35.37
CA LYS A 909 -25.25 32.25 35.75
C LYS A 909 -26.67 31.65 35.61
N GLY A 910 -26.75 30.35 35.32
CA GLY A 910 -27.88 29.44 35.60
C GLY A 910 -27.37 28.11 36.20
N ARG A 911 -28.16 27.45 37.05
CA ARG A 911 -27.73 26.53 38.14
C ARG A 911 -28.52 25.20 38.10
N ARG A 912 -27.80 24.06 38.29
CA ARG A 912 -28.15 22.76 38.95
C ARG A 912 -29.16 21.75 38.36
N GLY A 913 -28.80 20.46 38.58
CA GLY A 913 -29.63 19.22 38.59
C GLY A 913 -29.50 18.44 37.28
N SER A 914 -29.28 17.12 37.19
CA SER A 914 -29.57 15.98 38.07
C SER A 914 -28.68 14.78 37.68
N THR A 915 -28.34 13.98 38.69
CA THR A 915 -27.67 12.67 38.64
C THR A 915 -28.50 11.57 37.98
N SER A 916 -27.86 10.68 37.23
CA SER A 916 -28.20 9.25 37.13
C SER A 916 -26.94 8.49 36.70
N GLY A 917 -26.42 7.65 37.59
CA GLY A 917 -25.38 6.69 37.27
C GLY A 917 -25.98 5.31 37.05
N VAL A 918 -25.41 4.54 36.13
CA VAL A 918 -25.44 3.07 36.15
C VAL A 918 -24.10 2.56 35.61
N SER A 919 -23.57 1.55 36.30
CA SER A 919 -22.27 0.92 36.14
C SER A 919 -22.34 -0.34 35.25
N TYR A 920 -21.21 -0.63 34.62
CA TYR A 920 -20.68 -1.86 34.00
C TYR A 920 -21.51 -3.16 33.94
N GLY A 921 -21.47 -3.77 32.75
CA GLY A 921 -21.68 -5.20 32.51
C GLY A 921 -20.65 -5.74 31.51
N ASN A 922 -19.80 -6.65 31.99
CA ASN A 922 -18.89 -7.52 31.23
C ASN A 922 -19.66 -8.62 30.47
N GLY A 923 -19.05 -9.13 29.39
CA GLY A 923 -19.40 -10.39 28.71
C GLY A 923 -19.17 -10.24 27.20
N GLY A 924 -18.09 -10.77 26.61
CA GLY A 924 -18.01 -12.14 26.08
C GLY A 924 -18.96 -12.28 24.87
N TRP A 925 -18.50 -12.64 23.66
CA TRP A 925 -18.25 -14.04 23.29
C TRP A 925 -17.52 -14.15 21.93
N SER A 926 -16.56 -15.07 21.89
CA SER A 926 -16.10 -15.99 20.80
C SER A 926 -17.25 -16.65 20.01
N ASN A 927 -17.17 -17.25 18.81
CA ASN A 927 -16.17 -17.67 17.80
C ASN A 927 -17.00 -17.92 16.49
N GLY A 928 -16.46 -17.86 15.27
CA GLY A 928 -15.82 -18.99 14.57
C GLY A 928 -16.81 -19.86 13.76
N TYR A 929 -16.65 -19.89 12.44
CA TYR A 929 -17.30 -20.82 11.53
C TYR A 929 -16.92 -22.28 11.88
N GLY A 930 -17.90 -23.04 12.37
CA GLY A 930 -17.89 -24.49 12.42
C GLY A 930 -19.17 -25.00 11.75
N GLY A 931 -19.03 -25.93 10.81
CA GLY A 931 -20.14 -26.46 10.03
C GLY A 931 -21.25 -27.08 10.90
N PHE A 932 -22.49 -26.77 10.55
CA PHE A 932 -23.69 -27.37 11.13
C PHE A 932 -23.91 -28.80 10.65
N ALA A 933 -24.13 -29.73 11.58
CA ALA A 933 -24.94 -30.92 11.37
C ALA A 933 -26.23 -30.78 12.19
N THR A 934 -27.37 -30.98 11.53
CA THR A 934 -28.73 -30.77 12.05
C THR A 934 -29.35 -32.06 12.60
N SER A 935 -30.03 -32.00 13.76
CA SER A 935 -31.50 -32.19 13.85
C SER A 935 -32.01 -32.44 15.29
N ASN A 936 -33.27 -32.05 15.48
CA ASN A 936 -34.04 -31.82 16.71
C ASN A 936 -34.49 -33.09 17.48
N VAL A 937 -34.83 -32.91 18.77
CA VAL A 937 -36.19 -33.02 19.38
C VAL A 937 -36.09 -33.38 20.87
N SER A 938 -36.76 -32.58 21.70
CA SER A 938 -37.01 -32.80 23.12
C SER A 938 -38.17 -33.76 23.37
N VAL A 939 -37.99 -34.83 24.17
CA VAL A 939 -39.06 -35.48 24.96
C VAL A 939 -38.48 -36.06 26.28
N SER A 940 -39.32 -36.00 27.31
CA SER A 940 -39.20 -36.31 28.74
C SER A 940 -38.49 -37.59 29.21
N ALA A 941 -38.06 -37.50 30.47
CA ALA A 941 -37.52 -38.52 31.38
C ALA A 941 -38.11 -39.94 31.30
N GLY A 942 -37.23 -40.94 31.48
CA GLY A 942 -37.57 -42.34 31.77
C GLY A 942 -36.32 -43.18 32.04
N VAL A 943 -36.27 -43.78 33.22
CA VAL A 943 -35.23 -44.68 33.77
C VAL A 943 -35.06 -45.96 32.93
N GLY A 944 -33.83 -46.48 32.75
CA GLY A 944 -33.65 -47.88 32.31
C GLY A 944 -32.28 -48.29 31.76
N ASN A 945 -31.49 -48.96 32.60
CA ASN A 945 -30.49 -50.02 32.39
C ASN A 945 -30.21 -50.58 30.96
N GLY A 946 -28.92 -50.83 30.66
CA GLY A 946 -28.48 -52.07 29.98
C GLY A 946 -27.74 -51.98 28.63
N GLY A 947 -26.44 -52.31 28.65
CA GLY A 947 -25.81 -53.33 27.78
C GLY A 947 -25.46 -53.06 26.30
N GLY A 948 -24.14 -53.09 26.00
CA GLY A 948 -23.59 -54.09 25.07
C GLY A 948 -23.33 -53.77 23.58
N TYR A 949 -22.03 -53.80 23.22
CA TYR A 949 -21.40 -54.40 22.01
C TYR A 949 -21.57 -53.86 20.57
N GLY A 950 -20.38 -53.73 19.91
CA GLY A 950 -20.13 -53.90 18.46
C GLY A 950 -20.17 -52.61 17.63
N GLY A 951 -19.16 -52.14 16.88
CA GLY A 951 -17.98 -52.79 16.29
C GLY A 951 -18.23 -53.17 14.82
N TYR A 952 -17.97 -52.26 13.87
CA TYR A 952 -17.69 -52.40 12.41
C TYR A 952 -17.47 -50.96 11.90
N GLY A 953 -16.62 -50.59 10.94
CA GLY A 953 -15.93 -51.26 9.85
C GLY A 953 -15.77 -50.19 8.74
N LYS A 954 -14.59 -50.16 8.09
CA LYS A 954 -14.10 -49.15 7.12
C LYS A 954 -14.93 -48.94 5.83
N LYS A 955 -14.56 -47.84 5.14
CA LYS A 955 -14.74 -47.42 3.72
C LYS A 955 -15.98 -46.55 3.47
N ASP A 956 -15.92 -45.41 2.80
CA ASP A 956 -14.94 -44.85 1.84
C ASP A 956 -14.46 -43.43 2.21
#